data_AF-A0ABD7D6R9-F1
#
_entry.id   AF-A0ABD7D6R9-F1
#
_cell.length_a   1.000
_cell.length_b   1.000
_cell.length_c   1.000
_cell.angle_alpha   90.00
_cell.angle_beta   90.00
_cell.angle_gamma   90.00
#
_symmetry.space_group_name_H-M   'P 1'
#
loop_
_entity.id
_entity.type
_entity.pdbx_description
1 polymer ?
#
loop_
_entity_poly.entity_id
_entity_poly.type
_entity_poly.pdbx_seq_one_letter_code
_entity_poly.pdbx_strand_id
1 'polypeptide(L)'
;MPRRALLLAATAAAATAGCSVPAPRRRGPVADPAPGLAIASGRRALVMQLLAHPDDDLYFMNPDTREALDAGTPVVCVYLTAGEADGVNKIPGAPRPAPDRAAYSSARHQGLRQAYAELLGLDRFTPWQRSVVTLAGGHRAELDVLADGARRVELVFLNTAMHTARGRLGLPSLWQDRRLVLRTVVADGSPLERAGSYTYDGLVDVLAGLLEQYRPTVVHTLDPDPDLQFSSEYERRRDSEQRGYSDHADHTAAGSFAWAALIRWVARTTAAGEPVPGFAVASFRGYYNRHWPKNLPPEVLERKAAHLVPYGGAADWECGNPSGCGDYNVGGDRPLTNRKGWVRSTHHRYPGPRAHVAAGADGRLTVYGVLGLRAVRWRESAPGSGLFEAADDLGGGPLAPVLGAAATADGRHLLFGLRFAALGGHGSDNEREIVLLEQGGPGGPFRAWRGLGNPAASADHGRRIGVPVAVAAPDGRVHLFVRNAEKGLSTRVRDAGSGRWSAWRDLGGGEVQDAPTAVVDTAGRVHVYAAGHHSVHHWTQDAPDTEVTARAQLTDAPTPAHAPGALPAPDGSVELYYRPAARPGLAVVRSAGGAAPRFGGYGPVTAAAAPGGPVLLGRTPEGRIRLRTAGGSAVRSRGPVALDGAALHVGADGRPVVVGFGTDAAPWAWRPRTEDGTASTPAP
;
A
#
# COMPACT_ATOMS: atom_id res chain seq x y z
N MET A 1 -74.47 -16.11 50.74
CA MET A 1 -74.17 -14.68 50.49
C MET A 1 -74.38 -13.91 51.79
N PRO A 2 -73.30 -13.42 52.39
CA PRO A 2 -73.33 -12.07 52.93
C PRO A 2 -72.15 -11.24 52.43
N ARG A 3 -72.40 -9.94 52.32
CA ARG A 3 -71.45 -8.87 51.99
C ARG A 3 -70.93 -8.24 53.29
N ARG A 4 -69.72 -7.64 53.20
CA ARG A 4 -69.10 -6.62 54.10
C ARG A 4 -68.51 -7.17 55.42
N ALA A 5 -67.38 -6.70 55.95
CA ALA A 5 -66.38 -5.68 55.57
C ALA A 5 -65.13 -5.81 56.48
N LEU A 6 -64.00 -5.21 56.02
CA LEU A 6 -62.85 -4.65 56.77
C LEU A 6 -61.91 -5.58 57.56
N LEU A 7 -60.61 -5.64 57.17
CA LEU A 7 -59.46 -5.04 57.90
C LEU A 7 -58.09 -5.53 57.38
N LEU A 8 -57.11 -4.62 57.51
CA LEU A 8 -55.69 -4.66 57.14
C LEU A 8 -54.92 -5.98 57.33
N ALA A 9 -54.00 -6.30 56.42
CA ALA A 9 -52.61 -6.69 56.73
C ALA A 9 -51.73 -6.77 55.46
N ALA A 10 -50.47 -6.35 55.58
CA ALA A 10 -49.50 -6.09 54.52
C ALA A 10 -48.88 -7.34 53.87
N THR A 11 -48.42 -7.22 52.62
CA THR A 11 -47.25 -7.95 52.10
C THR A 11 -46.43 -7.09 51.12
N ALA A 12 -45.12 -7.20 51.27
CA ALA A 12 -44.09 -6.36 50.67
C ALA A 12 -43.97 -6.53 49.14
N ALA A 13 -43.71 -5.41 48.44
CA ALA A 13 -43.23 -5.41 47.07
C ALA A 13 -41.69 -5.52 47.07
N ALA A 14 -41.17 -6.66 46.62
CA ALA A 14 -39.76 -6.79 46.26
C ALA A 14 -39.60 -6.44 44.77
N ALA A 15 -38.87 -5.35 44.49
CA ALA A 15 -38.49 -4.97 43.13
C ALA A 15 -37.35 -5.88 42.64
N THR A 16 -37.62 -6.73 41.66
CA THR A 16 -36.58 -7.42 40.91
C THR A 16 -35.97 -6.47 39.89
N ALA A 17 -34.77 -5.98 40.17
CA ALA A 17 -33.96 -5.22 39.24
C ALA A 17 -33.61 -6.11 38.03
N GLY A 18 -34.19 -5.80 36.88
CA GLY A 18 -33.85 -6.44 35.61
C GLY A 18 -32.42 -6.05 35.21
N CYS A 19 -31.54 -7.05 35.08
CA CYS A 19 -30.24 -6.89 34.46
C CYS A 19 -30.44 -6.42 33.01
N SER A 20 -30.21 -5.14 32.75
CA SER A 20 -30.15 -4.61 31.39
C SER A 20 -28.97 -5.25 30.66
N VAL A 21 -29.25 -6.14 29.71
CA VAL A 21 -28.26 -6.61 28.73
C VAL A 21 -27.69 -5.37 28.03
N PRO A 22 -26.36 -5.15 28.03
CA PRO A 22 -25.79 -4.02 27.31
C PRO A 22 -26.20 -4.11 25.84
N ALA A 23 -26.64 -2.99 25.26
CA ALA A 23 -26.92 -2.93 23.83
C ALA A 23 -25.71 -3.47 23.04
N PRO A 24 -25.92 -4.29 21.99
CA PRO A 24 -24.82 -4.83 21.20
C PRO A 24 -23.96 -3.68 20.70
N ARG A 25 -22.64 -3.76 20.91
CA ARG A 25 -21.66 -2.84 20.30
C ARG A 25 -21.94 -2.83 18.80
N ARG A 26 -22.31 -1.66 18.25
CA ARG A 26 -22.50 -1.48 16.80
C ARG A 26 -21.23 -1.95 16.11
N ARG A 27 -21.26 -3.13 15.49
CA ARG A 27 -20.26 -3.52 14.50
C ARG A 27 -20.35 -2.47 13.39
N GLY A 28 -19.23 -1.87 13.01
CA GLY A 28 -19.20 -0.96 11.86
C GLY A 28 -19.75 -1.67 10.61
N PRO A 29 -20.11 -0.93 9.56
CA PRO A 29 -20.55 -1.56 8.31
C PRO A 29 -19.47 -2.53 7.83
N VAL A 30 -19.84 -3.80 7.66
CA VAL A 30 -18.97 -4.84 7.10
C VAL A 30 -19.39 -5.01 5.65
N ALA A 31 -18.45 -4.88 4.71
CA ALA A 31 -18.72 -5.22 3.31
C ALA A 31 -19.08 -6.71 3.22
N ASP A 32 -20.14 -7.05 2.49
CA ASP A 32 -20.58 -8.43 2.33
C ASP A 32 -19.44 -9.26 1.70
N PRO A 33 -18.87 -10.26 2.38
CA PRO A 33 -17.77 -11.05 1.83
C PRO A 33 -18.23 -12.03 0.73
N ALA A 34 -19.54 -12.21 0.50
CA ALA A 34 -20.09 -13.13 -0.50
C ALA A 34 -19.78 -12.65 -1.94
N PRO A 35 -19.46 -13.55 -2.89
CA PRO A 35 -19.14 -13.19 -4.28
C PRO A 35 -20.39 -12.80 -5.10
N GLY A 36 -20.17 -12.40 -6.35
CA GLY A 36 -21.23 -12.22 -7.34
C GLY A 36 -21.82 -10.81 -7.42
N LEU A 37 -21.19 -9.82 -6.80
CA LEU A 37 -21.57 -8.42 -6.99
C LEU A 37 -21.01 -7.89 -8.31
N ALA A 38 -21.78 -7.06 -9.02
CA ALA A 38 -21.26 -6.36 -10.18
C ALA A 38 -20.10 -5.43 -9.76
N ILE A 39 -19.01 -5.41 -10.55
CA ILE A 39 -17.90 -4.48 -10.35
C ILE A 39 -18.00 -3.38 -11.40
N ALA A 40 -17.91 -2.13 -10.96
CA ALA A 40 -17.93 -1.01 -11.90
C ALA A 40 -16.67 -0.97 -12.79
N SER A 41 -16.86 -0.78 -14.09
CA SER A 41 -15.80 -0.69 -15.11
C SER A 41 -15.86 0.63 -15.90
N GLY A 42 -14.80 0.94 -16.66
CA GLY A 42 -14.83 1.98 -17.70
C GLY A 42 -14.79 3.43 -17.21
N ARG A 43 -13.98 3.74 -16.20
CA ARG A 43 -13.88 5.09 -15.62
C ARG A 43 -12.64 5.82 -16.09
N ARG A 44 -12.72 7.16 -16.13
CA ARG A 44 -11.54 8.01 -16.32
C ARG A 44 -10.61 7.79 -15.12
N ALA A 45 -9.36 7.45 -15.41
CA ALA A 45 -8.35 7.27 -14.37
C ALA A 45 -8.24 8.53 -13.49
N LEU A 46 -8.17 8.34 -12.18
CA LEU A 46 -7.93 9.38 -11.19
C LEU A 46 -7.23 8.77 -9.97
N VAL A 47 -6.14 9.39 -9.55
CA VAL A 47 -5.45 9.04 -8.31
C VAL A 47 -5.95 9.97 -7.21
N MET A 48 -6.47 9.40 -6.11
CA MET A 48 -6.73 10.15 -4.89
C MET A 48 -5.71 9.75 -3.82
N GLN A 49 -5.14 10.73 -3.13
CA GLN A 49 -4.14 10.54 -2.08
C GLN A 49 -4.70 11.02 -0.75
N LEU A 50 -4.77 10.13 0.24
CA LEU A 50 -5.24 10.45 1.59
C LEU A 50 -4.02 10.50 2.53
N LEU A 51 -3.70 11.72 2.99
CA LEU A 51 -2.40 12.06 3.58
C LEU A 51 -2.56 12.64 4.99
N ALA A 52 -1.57 12.44 5.87
CA ALA A 52 -1.62 13.07 7.19
C ALA A 52 -1.18 14.53 7.09
N HIS A 53 0.01 14.79 6.55
CA HIS A 53 0.64 16.09 6.51
C HIS A 53 0.87 16.61 5.09
N PRO A 54 0.94 17.95 4.91
CA PRO A 54 1.37 18.60 3.68
C PRO A 54 2.83 18.31 3.28
N ASP A 55 3.16 17.16 2.70
CA ASP A 55 4.49 16.77 2.15
C ASP A 55 4.65 15.24 2.07
N ASP A 56 3.78 14.51 2.76
CA ASP A 56 3.79 13.04 2.81
C ASP A 56 3.79 12.40 1.41
N ASP A 57 3.08 12.99 0.44
CA ASP A 57 3.04 12.58 -0.97
C ASP A 57 4.38 12.77 -1.69
N LEU A 58 5.01 13.93 -1.49
CA LEU A 58 6.34 14.25 -2.02
C LEU A 58 7.40 13.29 -1.46
N TYR A 59 7.31 12.96 -0.16
CA TYR A 59 8.25 12.05 0.50
C TYR A 59 8.00 10.57 0.24
N PHE A 60 6.75 10.11 0.20
CA PHE A 60 6.43 8.68 0.28
C PHE A 60 5.74 8.13 -0.96
N MET A 61 5.02 8.95 -1.73
CA MET A 61 4.22 8.47 -2.88
C MET A 61 4.86 8.78 -4.24
N ASN A 62 5.98 9.49 -4.27
CA ASN A 62 6.80 9.65 -5.47
C ASN A 62 7.83 8.52 -5.55
N PRO A 63 8.10 7.91 -6.72
CA PRO A 63 7.78 8.41 -8.06
C PRO A 63 6.39 8.07 -8.61
N ASP A 64 5.60 7.20 -7.98
CA ASP A 64 4.28 6.75 -8.49
C ASP A 64 3.36 7.94 -8.85
N THR A 65 3.35 8.98 -8.04
CA THR A 65 2.57 10.21 -8.26
C THR A 65 2.98 10.94 -9.54
N ARG A 66 4.28 11.15 -9.73
CA ARG A 66 4.81 11.77 -10.93
C ARG A 66 4.52 10.93 -12.17
N GLU A 67 4.71 9.61 -12.08
CA GLU A 67 4.43 8.71 -13.21
C GLU A 67 2.96 8.78 -13.65
N ALA A 68 2.02 8.91 -12.70
CA ALA A 68 0.60 9.13 -13.00
C ALA A 68 0.35 10.47 -13.71
N LEU A 69 0.96 11.57 -13.22
CA LEU A 69 0.84 12.91 -13.81
C LEU A 69 1.46 13.01 -15.21
N ASP A 70 2.65 12.42 -15.41
CA ASP A 70 3.35 12.36 -16.70
C ASP A 70 2.49 11.62 -17.75
N ALA A 71 1.64 10.68 -17.33
CA ALA A 71 0.68 9.99 -18.18
C ALA A 71 -0.69 10.67 -18.31
N GLY A 72 -0.86 11.86 -17.75
CA GLY A 72 -2.10 12.62 -17.84
C GLY A 72 -3.21 12.16 -16.89
N THR A 73 -2.89 11.33 -15.88
CA THR A 73 -3.86 10.94 -14.85
C THR A 73 -4.02 12.08 -13.85
N PRO A 74 -5.24 12.63 -13.64
CA PRO A 74 -5.48 13.64 -12.61
C PRO A 74 -5.18 13.11 -11.20
N VAL A 75 -4.70 14.00 -10.33
CA VAL A 75 -4.38 13.70 -8.93
C VAL A 75 -5.19 14.60 -8.00
N VAL A 76 -5.80 14.01 -6.97
CA VAL A 76 -6.48 14.72 -5.89
C VAL A 76 -5.80 14.37 -4.57
N CYS A 77 -5.21 15.36 -3.91
CA CYS A 77 -4.55 15.20 -2.62
C CYS A 77 -5.45 15.71 -1.52
N VAL A 78 -5.72 14.89 -0.50
CA VAL A 78 -6.52 15.24 0.67
C VAL A 78 -5.63 15.22 1.89
N TYR A 79 -5.30 16.39 2.42
CA TYR A 79 -4.47 16.55 3.61
C TYR A 79 -5.35 16.63 4.86
N LEU A 80 -5.23 15.64 5.74
CA LEU A 80 -6.08 15.54 6.93
C LEU A 80 -5.69 16.57 7.99
N THR A 81 -4.39 16.82 8.21
CA THR A 81 -3.91 17.81 9.19
C THR A 81 -3.48 19.10 8.52
N ALA A 82 -3.42 20.19 9.30
CA ALA A 82 -2.94 21.49 8.82
C ALA A 82 -1.41 21.57 8.72
N GLY A 83 -0.68 20.55 9.20
CA GLY A 83 0.78 20.52 9.14
C GLY A 83 1.45 21.58 10.01
N GLU A 84 0.75 22.17 10.98
CA GLU A 84 1.21 23.38 11.66
C GLU A 84 2.24 23.12 12.76
N ALA A 85 2.51 21.86 13.11
CA ALA A 85 3.52 21.42 14.08
C ALA A 85 3.62 22.31 15.34
N ASP A 86 4.77 22.93 15.58
CA ASP A 86 5.01 23.88 16.67
C ASP A 86 4.75 25.34 16.28
N GLY A 87 4.34 25.61 15.03
CA GLY A 87 4.09 26.94 14.48
C GLY A 87 5.34 27.71 14.06
N VAL A 88 6.53 27.11 14.09
CA VAL A 88 7.78 27.83 13.80
C VAL A 88 8.30 27.51 12.39
N ASN A 89 8.15 28.49 11.48
CA ASN A 89 8.72 28.44 10.14
C ASN A 89 9.89 29.43 10.01
N LYS A 90 11.12 28.98 10.25
CA LYS A 90 12.29 29.87 10.24
C LYS A 90 12.85 30.04 8.83
N ILE A 91 12.70 31.24 8.26
CA ILE A 91 13.35 31.63 7.00
C ILE A 91 14.88 31.52 7.17
N PRO A 92 15.61 30.91 6.22
CA PRO A 92 17.07 30.85 6.27
C PRO A 92 17.69 32.25 6.36
N GLY A 93 18.65 32.44 7.25
CA GLY A 93 19.28 33.74 7.50
C GLY A 93 18.47 34.71 8.38
N ALA A 94 17.19 34.47 8.63
CA ALA A 94 16.36 35.31 9.49
C ALA A 94 16.42 34.91 10.98
N PRO A 95 16.07 35.82 11.91
CA PRO A 95 15.81 35.47 13.31
C PRO A 95 14.72 34.40 13.45
N ARG A 96 14.73 33.64 14.55
CA ARG A 96 13.67 32.65 14.83
C ARG A 96 12.35 33.41 15.12
N PRO A 97 11.26 33.17 14.37
CA PRO A 97 10.00 33.85 14.61
C PRO A 97 9.28 33.29 15.85
N ALA A 98 8.29 34.03 16.34
CA ALA A 98 7.33 33.50 17.30
C ALA A 98 6.50 32.37 16.66
N PRO A 99 6.06 31.36 17.42
CA PRO A 99 5.13 30.34 16.92
C PRO A 99 3.84 30.94 16.35
N ASP A 100 3.56 30.65 15.09
CA ASP A 100 2.29 30.96 14.41
C ASP A 100 1.85 29.78 13.54
N ARG A 101 0.80 29.12 14.01
CA ARG A 101 0.24 27.93 13.36
C ARG A 101 -0.52 28.24 12.07
N ALA A 102 -1.21 29.38 12.02
CA ALA A 102 -1.99 29.76 10.85
C ALA A 102 -1.05 30.17 9.72
N ALA A 103 -0.03 30.96 10.04
CA ALA A 103 1.01 31.36 9.11
C ALA A 103 1.82 30.14 8.61
N TYR A 104 2.26 29.25 9.50
CA TYR A 104 3.03 28.09 9.07
C TYR A 104 2.21 27.15 8.18
N SER A 105 0.95 26.90 8.51
CA SER A 105 0.05 26.12 7.63
C SER A 105 -0.09 26.76 6.24
N SER A 106 -0.28 28.08 6.17
CA SER A 106 -0.36 28.82 4.90
C SER A 106 0.91 28.70 4.06
N ALA A 107 2.08 28.81 4.68
CA ALA A 107 3.36 28.66 3.99
C ALA A 107 3.52 27.25 3.40
N ARG A 108 3.09 26.21 4.12
CA ARG A 108 3.11 24.82 3.63
C ARG A 108 2.14 24.61 2.45
N HIS A 109 0.94 25.18 2.49
CA HIS A 109 0.01 25.15 1.34
C HIS A 109 0.63 25.82 0.11
N GLN A 110 1.29 26.97 0.31
CA GLN A 110 2.03 27.64 -0.76
C GLN A 110 3.18 26.78 -1.30
N GLY A 111 3.93 26.09 -0.44
CA GLY A 111 4.94 25.10 -0.83
C GLY A 111 4.39 24.02 -1.76
N LEU A 112 3.25 23.43 -1.40
CA LEU A 112 2.62 22.38 -2.21
C LEU A 112 2.17 22.88 -3.58
N ARG A 113 1.57 24.08 -3.65
CA ARG A 113 1.19 24.71 -4.92
C ARG A 113 2.38 24.83 -5.88
N GLN A 114 3.55 25.20 -5.35
CA GLN A 114 4.78 25.31 -6.13
C GLN A 114 5.31 23.95 -6.58
N ALA A 115 5.36 22.97 -5.67
CA ALA A 115 5.83 21.63 -5.98
C ALA A 115 4.97 20.95 -7.06
N TYR A 116 3.64 21.09 -6.98
CA TYR A 116 2.74 20.52 -7.98
C TYR A 116 2.72 21.29 -9.30
N ALA A 117 2.96 22.60 -9.30
CA ALA A 117 3.16 23.34 -10.54
C ALA A 117 4.41 22.83 -11.28
N GLU A 118 5.53 22.61 -10.58
CA GLU A 118 6.73 22.03 -11.19
C GLU A 118 6.54 20.55 -11.60
N LEU A 119 5.79 19.74 -10.83
CA LEU A 119 5.43 18.37 -11.23
C LEU A 119 4.60 18.34 -12.53
N LEU A 120 3.81 19.38 -12.80
CA LEU A 120 3.10 19.56 -14.07
C LEU A 120 4.01 20.15 -15.18
N GLY A 121 5.26 20.49 -14.88
CA GLY A 121 6.17 21.14 -15.82
C GLY A 121 5.84 22.60 -16.09
N LEU A 122 5.15 23.25 -15.15
CA LEU A 122 4.78 24.67 -15.21
C LEU A 122 5.74 25.52 -14.37
N ASP A 123 5.66 26.84 -14.52
CA ASP A 123 6.36 27.76 -13.61
C ASP A 123 5.88 27.56 -12.16
N ARG A 124 6.80 27.57 -11.20
CA ARG A 124 6.49 27.28 -9.79
C ARG A 124 5.48 28.24 -9.16
N PHE A 125 5.37 29.47 -9.66
CA PHE A 125 4.41 30.46 -9.16
C PHE A 125 3.19 30.59 -10.07
N THR A 126 2.95 29.59 -10.92
CA THR A 126 1.71 29.51 -11.71
C THR A 126 0.50 29.66 -10.77
N PRO A 127 -0.41 30.61 -11.05
CA PRO A 127 -1.57 30.86 -10.20
C PRO A 127 -2.50 29.64 -10.09
N TRP A 128 -2.95 29.36 -8.87
CA TRP A 128 -3.94 28.31 -8.59
C TRP A 128 -5.33 28.93 -8.41
N GLN A 129 -6.37 28.21 -8.82
CA GLN A 129 -7.75 28.56 -8.46
C GLN A 129 -8.01 28.08 -7.03
N ARG A 130 -8.19 29.01 -6.10
CA ARG A 130 -8.44 28.73 -4.68
C ARG A 130 -9.89 29.00 -4.33
N SER A 131 -10.53 28.07 -3.62
CA SER A 131 -11.96 28.15 -3.28
C SER A 131 -12.28 27.37 -1.99
N VAL A 132 -13.55 27.35 -1.59
CA VAL A 132 -14.03 26.50 -0.49
C VAL A 132 -14.99 25.45 -1.03
N VAL A 133 -14.73 24.19 -0.73
CA VAL A 133 -15.62 23.07 -1.06
C VAL A 133 -16.49 22.70 0.15
N THR A 134 -17.75 22.33 -0.10
CA THR A 134 -18.63 21.75 0.92
C THR A 134 -18.51 20.24 0.87
N LEU A 135 -18.31 19.63 2.02
CA LEU A 135 -18.07 18.21 2.22
C LEU A 135 -19.28 17.56 2.92
N ALA A 136 -19.27 16.23 3.03
CA ALA A 136 -20.33 15.48 3.72
C ALA A 136 -20.58 16.05 5.13
N GLY A 137 -21.84 16.03 5.59
CA GLY A 137 -22.21 16.56 6.90
C GLY A 137 -22.12 18.10 7.04
N GLY A 138 -21.94 18.84 5.93
CA GLY A 138 -21.83 20.30 5.94
C GLY A 138 -20.45 20.81 6.38
N HIS A 139 -19.45 19.92 6.48
CA HIS A 139 -18.06 20.33 6.67
C HIS A 139 -17.56 21.14 5.47
N ARG A 140 -16.51 21.95 5.66
CA ARG A 140 -15.94 22.81 4.61
C ARG A 140 -14.42 22.71 4.64
N ALA A 141 -13.80 22.78 3.47
CA ALA A 141 -12.35 22.74 3.30
C ALA A 141 -11.89 23.72 2.21
N GLU A 142 -10.65 24.19 2.30
CA GLU A 142 -10.00 24.86 1.17
C GLU A 142 -9.72 23.86 0.05
N LEU A 143 -10.00 24.28 -1.18
CA LEU A 143 -9.73 23.54 -2.41
C LEU A 143 -8.91 24.42 -3.35
N ASP A 144 -7.72 23.95 -3.69
CA ASP A 144 -6.84 24.56 -4.68
C ASP A 144 -6.79 23.69 -5.93
N VAL A 145 -7.01 24.28 -7.11
CA VAL A 145 -7.04 23.58 -8.40
C VAL A 145 -6.02 24.19 -9.36
N LEU A 146 -5.21 23.33 -9.99
CA LEU A 146 -4.34 23.66 -11.11
C LEU A 146 -4.58 22.67 -12.25
N ALA A 147 -4.71 23.18 -13.47
CA ALA A 147 -4.90 22.38 -14.66
C ALA A 147 -4.01 22.91 -15.80
N ASP A 148 -3.47 21.97 -16.58
CA ASP A 148 -2.73 22.23 -17.81
C ASP A 148 -3.10 21.18 -18.86
N GLY A 149 -3.91 21.60 -19.83
CA GLY A 149 -4.52 20.71 -20.81
C GLY A 149 -5.32 19.57 -20.15
N ALA A 150 -4.89 18.32 -20.38
CA ALA A 150 -5.52 17.14 -19.79
C ALA A 150 -5.05 16.83 -18.36
N ARG A 151 -3.95 17.44 -17.91
CA ARG A 151 -3.35 17.23 -16.59
C ARG A 151 -4.03 18.14 -15.57
N ARG A 152 -4.35 17.60 -14.39
CA ARG A 152 -5.06 18.34 -13.35
C ARG A 152 -4.65 17.85 -11.96
N VAL A 153 -4.42 18.80 -11.07
CA VAL A 153 -4.14 18.54 -9.65
C VAL A 153 -5.15 19.32 -8.81
N GLU A 154 -5.68 18.66 -7.78
CA GLU A 154 -6.50 19.28 -6.74
C GLU A 154 -5.89 19.04 -5.37
N LEU A 155 -5.79 20.08 -4.54
CA LEU A 155 -5.34 20.01 -3.16
C LEU A 155 -6.53 20.36 -2.25
N VAL A 156 -6.98 19.40 -1.45
CA VAL A 156 -8.07 19.55 -0.48
C VAL A 156 -7.48 19.58 0.92
N PHE A 157 -7.64 20.70 1.62
CA PHE A 157 -7.08 20.91 2.94
C PHE A 157 -8.15 20.82 4.02
N LEU A 158 -8.29 19.64 4.65
CA LEU A 158 -9.22 19.46 5.78
C LEU A 158 -8.72 20.20 7.03
N ASN A 159 -7.39 20.37 7.13
CA ASN A 159 -6.68 21.18 8.11
C ASN A 159 -7.09 20.89 9.56
N THR A 160 -7.32 19.62 9.93
CA THR A 160 -7.49 19.30 11.35
C THR A 160 -6.24 19.70 12.14
N ALA A 161 -6.41 20.22 13.36
CA ALA A 161 -5.29 20.59 14.19
C ALA A 161 -4.42 19.37 14.52
N MET A 162 -3.10 19.47 14.33
CA MET A 162 -2.15 18.42 14.70
C MET A 162 -2.12 18.16 16.21
N HIS A 163 -2.55 19.14 17.03
CA HIS A 163 -2.60 19.01 18.47
C HIS A 163 -3.97 19.38 19.04
N THR A 164 -4.46 18.55 19.95
CA THR A 164 -5.61 18.87 20.81
C THR A 164 -5.29 20.05 21.74
N ALA A 165 -6.32 20.66 22.33
CA ALA A 165 -6.14 21.72 23.33
C ALA A 165 -5.31 21.29 24.57
N ARG A 166 -5.17 19.97 24.80
CA ARG A 166 -4.35 19.39 25.89
C ARG A 166 -2.94 18.97 25.43
N GLY A 167 -2.52 19.36 24.23
CA GLY A 167 -1.19 19.08 23.69
C GLY A 167 -0.95 17.65 23.19
N ARG A 168 -1.96 16.77 23.19
CA ARG A 168 -1.87 15.44 22.55
C ARG A 168 -2.04 15.55 21.05
N LEU A 169 -1.43 14.63 20.28
CA LEU A 169 -1.62 14.56 18.82
C LEU A 169 -3.09 14.40 18.44
N GLY A 170 -3.52 15.13 17.41
CA GLY A 170 -4.91 15.34 17.01
C GLY A 170 -5.54 14.08 16.43
N LEU A 171 -5.09 13.64 15.24
CA LEU A 171 -5.70 12.49 14.54
C LEU A 171 -5.65 11.19 15.34
N PRO A 172 -4.53 10.80 15.99
CA PRO A 172 -4.50 9.64 16.87
C PRO A 172 -5.51 9.72 18.00
N SER A 173 -5.64 10.90 18.62
CA SER A 173 -6.64 11.10 19.68
C SER A 173 -8.05 10.99 19.12
N LEU A 174 -8.31 11.51 17.91
CA LEU A 174 -9.63 11.43 17.25
C LEU A 174 -9.99 9.99 16.89
N TRP A 175 -9.02 9.20 16.42
CA TRP A 175 -9.19 7.77 16.17
C TRP A 175 -9.55 7.00 17.44
N GLN A 176 -8.94 7.35 18.59
CA GLN A 176 -9.09 6.61 19.85
C GLN A 176 -10.24 7.12 20.74
N ASP A 177 -10.62 8.39 20.66
CA ASP A 177 -11.59 8.99 21.58
C ASP A 177 -12.86 9.42 20.85
N ARG A 178 -13.95 8.69 21.09
CA ARG A 178 -15.27 8.93 20.46
C ARG A 178 -15.89 10.27 20.81
N ARG A 179 -15.45 10.89 21.90
CA ARG A 179 -15.98 12.18 22.37
C ARG A 179 -15.12 13.35 21.94
N LEU A 180 -13.95 13.09 21.35
CA LEU A 180 -13.08 14.15 20.89
C LEU A 180 -13.70 14.85 19.69
N VAL A 181 -13.65 16.18 19.73
CA VAL A 181 -13.95 17.07 18.62
C VAL A 181 -12.67 17.80 18.28
N LEU A 182 -12.13 17.57 17.09
CA LEU A 182 -10.88 18.16 16.63
C LEU A 182 -11.17 19.37 15.76
N ARG A 183 -10.65 20.54 16.14
CA ARG A 183 -10.89 21.79 15.40
C ARG A 183 -10.07 21.85 14.12
N THR A 184 -10.57 22.58 13.14
CA THR A 184 -9.81 23.00 11.95
C THR A 184 -8.93 24.20 12.27
N VAL A 185 -7.70 24.20 11.77
CA VAL A 185 -6.84 25.39 11.69
C VAL A 185 -7.18 26.15 10.42
N VAL A 186 -7.49 27.44 10.56
CA VAL A 186 -7.65 28.34 9.41
C VAL A 186 -6.27 28.87 9.08
N ALA A 187 -5.74 28.52 7.91
CA ALA A 187 -4.47 29.03 7.42
C ALA A 187 -4.62 30.50 7.00
N ASP A 188 -3.55 31.29 7.17
CA ASP A 188 -3.54 32.69 6.75
C ASP A 188 -3.77 32.82 5.25
N GLY A 189 -4.64 33.76 4.86
CA GLY A 189 -4.98 33.98 3.45
C GLY A 189 -5.75 32.82 2.80
N SER A 190 -6.29 31.88 3.58
CA SER A 190 -7.22 30.85 3.13
C SER A 190 -8.58 31.44 2.73
N PRO A 191 -9.23 30.97 1.65
CA PRO A 191 -10.63 31.25 1.38
C PRO A 191 -11.59 30.72 2.47
N LEU A 192 -11.15 29.77 3.31
CA LEU A 192 -11.93 29.23 4.42
C LEU A 192 -11.76 30.12 5.66
N GLU A 193 -12.58 31.16 5.79
CA GLU A 193 -12.44 32.16 6.86
C GLU A 193 -12.88 31.69 8.26
N ARG A 194 -13.57 30.54 8.37
CA ARG A 194 -14.12 30.05 9.64
C ARG A 194 -13.70 28.62 9.92
N ALA A 195 -13.16 28.41 11.11
CA ALA A 195 -12.82 27.08 11.59
C ALA A 195 -14.07 26.21 11.78
N GLY A 196 -14.04 25.01 11.21
CA GLY A 196 -14.95 23.93 11.56
C GLY A 196 -14.36 23.03 12.66
N SER A 197 -14.94 21.83 12.76
CA SER A 197 -14.40 20.75 13.59
C SER A 197 -14.86 19.40 13.08
N TYR A 198 -14.15 18.34 13.46
CA TYR A 198 -14.44 16.97 13.08
C TYR A 198 -14.59 16.09 14.32
N THR A 199 -15.58 15.21 14.30
CA THR A 199 -15.63 14.00 15.14
C THR A 199 -14.99 12.85 14.37
N TYR A 200 -14.80 11.70 15.02
CA TYR A 200 -14.39 10.47 14.34
C TYR A 200 -15.33 10.12 13.17
N ASP A 201 -16.63 10.03 13.43
CA ASP A 201 -17.61 9.66 12.40
C ASP A 201 -17.69 10.71 11.31
N GLY A 202 -17.63 12.00 11.67
CA GLY A 202 -17.63 13.10 10.71
C GLY A 202 -16.42 13.06 9.77
N LEU A 203 -15.22 12.76 10.27
CA LEU A 203 -14.04 12.61 9.43
C LEU A 203 -14.16 11.40 8.49
N VAL A 204 -14.60 10.24 8.99
CA VAL A 204 -14.81 9.06 8.14
C VAL A 204 -15.87 9.35 7.06
N ASP A 205 -16.95 10.05 7.40
CA ASP A 205 -18.01 10.43 6.46
C ASP A 205 -17.54 11.42 5.40
N VAL A 206 -16.69 12.38 5.77
CA VAL A 206 -16.08 13.32 4.83
C VAL A 206 -15.17 12.60 3.84
N LEU A 207 -14.32 11.69 4.32
CA LEU A 207 -13.44 10.92 3.45
C LEU A 207 -14.23 9.97 2.54
N ALA A 208 -15.27 9.29 3.06
CA ALA A 208 -16.15 8.46 2.25
C ALA A 208 -16.91 9.30 1.20
N GLY A 209 -17.40 10.49 1.57
CA GLY A 209 -18.07 11.41 0.65
C GLY A 209 -17.13 11.93 -0.46
N LEU A 210 -15.86 12.19 -0.15
CA LEU A 210 -14.85 12.53 -1.16
C LEU A 210 -14.61 11.36 -2.13
N LEU A 211 -14.52 10.12 -1.61
CA LEU A 211 -14.41 8.93 -2.46
C LEU A 211 -15.65 8.74 -3.35
N GLU A 212 -16.85 8.98 -2.83
CA GLU A 212 -18.11 8.93 -3.56
C GLU A 212 -18.20 10.01 -4.66
N GLN A 213 -17.72 11.22 -4.36
CA GLN A 213 -17.71 12.37 -5.27
C GLN A 213 -16.71 12.20 -6.42
N TYR A 214 -15.46 11.88 -6.09
CA TYR A 214 -14.38 11.80 -7.07
C TYR A 214 -14.29 10.45 -7.78
N ARG A 215 -14.83 9.38 -7.17
CA ARG A 215 -14.79 7.99 -7.68
C ARG A 215 -13.40 7.59 -8.20
N PRO A 216 -12.33 7.73 -7.39
CA PRO A 216 -10.97 7.43 -7.83
C PRO A 216 -10.84 5.98 -8.31
N THR A 217 -9.98 5.75 -9.29
CA THR A 217 -9.58 4.41 -9.73
C THR A 217 -8.35 3.92 -8.95
N VAL A 218 -7.55 4.82 -8.40
CA VAL A 218 -6.43 4.48 -7.52
C VAL A 218 -6.51 5.33 -6.25
N VAL A 219 -6.38 4.69 -5.09
CA VAL A 219 -6.30 5.37 -3.81
C VAL A 219 -4.92 5.10 -3.19
N HIS A 220 -4.14 6.16 -3.01
CA HIS A 220 -2.92 6.13 -2.22
C HIS A 220 -3.22 6.52 -0.77
N THR A 221 -2.61 5.83 0.19
CA THR A 221 -2.75 6.10 1.62
C THR A 221 -1.48 5.73 2.39
N LEU A 222 -1.39 6.14 3.66
CA LEU A 222 -0.32 5.75 4.58
C LEU A 222 -0.61 4.40 5.25
N ASP A 223 0.42 3.84 5.89
CA ASP A 223 0.39 2.54 6.57
C ASP A 223 -0.48 2.57 7.84
N PRO A 224 -1.63 1.85 7.89
CA PRO A 224 -2.42 1.72 9.11
C PRO A 224 -1.75 0.82 10.17
N ASP A 225 -0.70 0.07 9.80
CA ASP A 225 -0.08 -1.00 10.61
C ASP A 225 1.45 -0.91 10.62
N PRO A 226 2.01 0.20 11.13
CA PRO A 226 3.45 0.37 11.21
C PRO A 226 4.07 -0.73 12.06
N ASP A 227 5.27 -1.16 11.68
CA ASP A 227 5.95 -2.27 12.33
C ASP A 227 6.37 -1.93 13.78
N LEU A 228 6.58 -2.97 14.58
CA LEU A 228 7.14 -2.83 15.93
C LEU A 228 8.53 -2.20 15.82
N GLN A 229 8.75 -1.14 16.61
CA GLN A 229 10.02 -0.47 16.73
C GLN A 229 10.26 -0.10 18.19
N PHE A 230 11.20 -0.81 18.80
CA PHE A 230 11.68 -0.49 20.12
C PHE A 230 12.83 0.52 19.99
N SER A 231 12.64 1.68 20.60
CA SER A 231 13.63 2.76 20.63
C SER A 231 13.51 3.53 21.94
N SER A 232 14.60 4.13 22.38
CA SER A 232 14.58 5.04 23.53
C SER A 232 13.69 6.25 23.23
N GLU A 233 13.23 6.96 24.27
CA GLU A 233 12.45 8.18 24.05
C GLU A 233 13.22 9.24 23.24
N TYR A 234 14.54 9.33 23.46
CA TYR A 234 15.40 10.23 22.71
C TYR A 234 15.41 9.92 21.21
N GLU A 235 15.67 8.66 20.84
CA GLU A 235 15.67 8.21 19.45
C GLU A 235 14.30 8.41 18.81
N ARG A 236 13.24 7.97 19.49
CA ARG A 236 11.87 8.12 19.04
C ARG A 236 11.51 9.56 18.70
N ARG A 237 11.80 10.52 19.60
CA ARG A 237 11.53 11.95 19.35
C ARG A 237 12.38 12.48 18.20
N ARG A 238 13.66 12.10 18.14
CA ARG A 238 14.60 12.49 17.08
C ARG A 238 14.14 12.01 15.71
N ASP A 239 13.54 10.82 15.67
CA ASP A 239 13.13 10.15 14.44
C ASP A 239 11.65 10.38 14.09
N SER A 240 10.93 11.16 14.92
CA SER A 240 9.52 11.49 14.75
C SER A 240 8.60 10.26 14.79
N GLU A 241 8.95 9.28 15.63
CA GLU A 241 8.23 8.01 15.76
C GLU A 241 7.24 8.03 16.93
N GLN A 242 6.20 7.23 16.82
CA GLN A 242 5.31 6.95 17.95
C GLN A 242 5.89 5.88 18.86
N ARG A 243 5.35 5.76 20.08
CA ARG A 243 5.88 4.81 21.06
C ARG A 243 5.64 3.37 20.60
N GLY A 244 6.72 2.60 20.48
CA GLY A 244 6.68 1.17 20.16
C GLY A 244 6.52 0.85 18.67
N TYR A 245 6.38 1.87 17.81
CA TYR A 245 6.13 1.66 16.39
C TYR A 245 6.91 2.61 15.51
N SER A 246 7.08 2.19 14.28
CA SER A 246 8.14 2.67 13.40
C SER A 246 7.82 3.91 12.55
N ASP A 247 6.67 4.54 12.81
CA ASP A 247 6.15 5.66 12.02
C ASP A 247 5.54 6.76 12.91
N HIS A 248 5.19 7.91 12.33
CA HIS A 248 4.47 8.97 13.01
C HIS A 248 3.04 8.53 13.36
N ALA A 249 2.53 8.93 14.51
CA ALA A 249 1.19 8.53 14.93
C ALA A 249 0.10 9.10 14.01
N ASP A 250 0.25 10.33 13.51
CA ASP A 250 -0.70 10.89 12.54
C ASP A 250 -0.73 10.10 11.24
N HIS A 251 0.39 9.53 10.78
CA HIS A 251 0.42 8.66 9.59
C HIS A 251 -0.41 7.40 9.80
N THR A 252 -0.25 6.76 10.96
CA THR A 252 -1.01 5.56 11.34
C THR A 252 -2.51 5.87 11.42
N ALA A 253 -2.87 7.00 12.02
CA ALA A 253 -4.25 7.42 12.14
C ALA A 253 -4.86 7.75 10.76
N ALA A 254 -4.14 8.48 9.90
CA ALA A 254 -4.56 8.80 8.55
C ALA A 254 -4.78 7.53 7.72
N GLY A 255 -3.84 6.57 7.76
CA GLY A 255 -4.00 5.26 7.13
C GLY A 255 -5.24 4.53 7.64
N SER A 256 -5.49 4.57 8.95
CA SER A 256 -6.67 3.92 9.55
C SER A 256 -7.99 4.59 9.12
N PHE A 257 -8.04 5.93 9.09
CA PHE A 257 -9.20 6.69 8.60
C PHE A 257 -9.46 6.46 7.11
N ALA A 258 -8.41 6.40 6.29
CA ALA A 258 -8.52 6.08 4.87
C ALA A 258 -9.13 4.70 4.64
N TRP A 259 -8.62 3.65 5.30
CA TRP A 259 -9.19 2.30 5.18
C TRP A 259 -10.62 2.22 5.71
N ALA A 260 -10.94 2.90 6.82
CA ALA A 260 -12.32 2.97 7.32
C ALA A 260 -13.27 3.65 6.32
N ALA A 261 -12.83 4.71 5.65
CA ALA A 261 -13.59 5.40 4.62
C ALA A 261 -13.78 4.55 3.36
N LEU A 262 -12.75 3.82 2.91
CA LEU A 262 -12.86 2.88 1.78
C LEU A 262 -13.88 1.78 2.05
N ILE A 263 -13.82 1.17 3.25
CA ILE A 263 -14.77 0.14 3.67
C ILE A 263 -16.19 0.70 3.72
N ARG A 264 -16.37 1.91 4.29
CA ARG A 264 -17.66 2.58 4.38
C ARG A 264 -18.22 2.94 3.00
N TRP A 265 -17.38 3.42 2.09
CA TRP A 265 -17.77 3.75 0.72
C TRP A 265 -18.27 2.51 -0.03
N VAL A 266 -17.51 1.41 -0.01
CA VAL A 266 -17.92 0.15 -0.66
C VAL A 266 -19.22 -0.35 -0.05
N ALA A 267 -19.32 -0.40 1.28
CA ALA A 267 -20.51 -0.91 1.96
C ALA A 267 -21.77 -0.07 1.68
N ARG A 268 -21.66 1.27 1.64
CA ARG A 268 -22.78 2.16 1.29
C ARG A 268 -23.22 1.99 -0.15
N THR A 269 -22.25 1.93 -1.07
CA THR A 269 -22.51 1.78 -2.51
C THR A 269 -23.25 0.47 -2.78
N THR A 270 -22.76 -0.65 -2.25
CA THR A 270 -23.39 -1.96 -2.50
C THR A 270 -24.72 -2.11 -1.77
N ALA A 271 -24.88 -1.55 -0.57
CA ALA A 271 -26.17 -1.53 0.13
C ALA A 271 -27.25 -0.73 -0.63
N ALA A 272 -26.85 0.25 -1.44
CA ALA A 272 -27.74 1.00 -2.33
C ALA A 272 -28.08 0.24 -3.64
N GLY A 273 -27.54 -0.98 -3.83
CA GLY A 273 -27.72 -1.75 -5.06
C GLY A 273 -26.82 -1.31 -6.22
N GLU A 274 -25.87 -0.40 -5.99
CA GLU A 274 -24.90 0.01 -7.00
C GLU A 274 -23.73 -1.00 -7.10
N PRO A 275 -23.09 -1.12 -8.29
CA PRO A 275 -21.90 -1.95 -8.45
C PRO A 275 -20.77 -1.53 -7.50
N VAL A 276 -19.98 -2.52 -7.05
CA VAL A 276 -18.78 -2.27 -6.26
C VAL A 276 -17.89 -1.26 -6.98
N PRO A 277 -17.42 -0.19 -6.31
CA PRO A 277 -16.49 0.74 -6.92
C PRO A 277 -15.20 0.05 -7.37
N GLY A 278 -14.87 0.14 -8.67
CA GLY A 278 -13.63 -0.40 -9.21
C GLY A 278 -12.43 0.51 -8.93
N PHE A 279 -11.69 0.23 -7.87
CA PHE A 279 -10.45 0.94 -7.53
C PHE A 279 -9.37 0.02 -6.95
N ALA A 280 -8.10 0.39 -7.14
CA ALA A 280 -6.94 -0.23 -6.52
C ALA A 280 -6.41 0.63 -5.36
N VAL A 281 -5.84 -0.02 -4.33
CA VAL A 281 -5.21 0.67 -3.19
C VAL A 281 -3.70 0.48 -3.22
N ALA A 282 -2.96 1.55 -2.93
CA ALA A 282 -1.53 1.50 -2.60
C ALA A 282 -1.32 2.14 -1.23
N SER A 283 -0.78 1.38 -0.28
CA SER A 283 -0.39 1.91 1.03
C SER A 283 1.11 2.13 1.05
N PHE A 284 1.57 3.22 1.67
CA PHE A 284 2.99 3.59 1.70
C PHE A 284 3.49 3.65 3.14
N ARG A 285 4.71 3.17 3.35
CA ARG A 285 5.42 3.34 4.62
C ARG A 285 5.95 4.77 4.70
N GLY A 286 5.68 5.45 5.82
CA GLY A 286 6.10 6.82 6.06
C GLY A 286 7.54 6.91 6.55
N TYR A 287 7.72 7.41 7.78
CA TYR A 287 9.06 7.61 8.35
C TYR A 287 9.85 6.32 8.51
N TYR A 288 9.18 5.17 8.50
CA TYR A 288 9.85 3.87 8.56
C TYR A 288 10.84 3.62 7.42
N ASN A 289 10.71 4.35 6.31
CA ASN A 289 11.68 4.39 5.21
C ASN A 289 13.12 4.70 5.66
N ARG A 290 13.31 5.27 6.86
CA ARG A 290 14.64 5.48 7.45
C ARG A 290 15.35 4.18 7.84
N HIS A 291 14.59 3.16 8.25
CA HIS A 291 15.16 1.93 8.82
C HIS A 291 15.55 0.94 7.73
N TRP A 292 14.79 0.86 6.65
CA TRP A 292 15.10 -0.06 5.56
C TRP A 292 16.20 0.46 4.63
N PRO A 293 16.92 -0.46 3.96
CA PRO A 293 17.82 -0.11 2.87
C PRO A 293 17.15 0.84 1.88
N LYS A 294 17.91 1.84 1.41
CA LYS A 294 17.40 2.83 0.47
C LYS A 294 17.14 2.18 -0.88
N ASN A 295 15.98 2.41 -1.47
CA ASN A 295 15.54 1.67 -2.66
C ASN A 295 15.48 2.51 -3.95
N LEU A 296 15.83 3.80 -3.87
CA LEU A 296 15.93 4.68 -5.03
C LEU A 296 17.40 4.91 -5.42
N PRO A 297 17.79 4.60 -6.67
CA PRO A 297 19.11 4.96 -7.19
C PRO A 297 19.23 6.48 -7.42
N PRO A 298 20.45 7.03 -7.57
CA PRO A 298 20.70 8.48 -7.60
C PRO A 298 19.82 9.25 -8.59
N GLU A 299 19.67 8.76 -9.82
CA GLU A 299 18.88 9.41 -10.87
C GLU A 299 17.38 9.52 -10.52
N VAL A 300 16.82 8.48 -9.88
CA VAL A 300 15.41 8.49 -9.44
C VAL A 300 15.25 9.39 -8.21
N LEU A 301 16.22 9.33 -7.30
CA LEU A 301 16.28 10.17 -6.11
C LEU A 301 16.36 11.66 -6.47
N GLU A 302 17.22 12.03 -7.42
CA GLU A 302 17.38 13.42 -7.86
C GLU A 302 16.06 13.99 -8.38
N ARG A 303 15.37 13.25 -9.26
CA ARG A 303 14.05 13.67 -9.76
C ARG A 303 13.00 13.76 -8.67
N LYS A 304 12.97 12.81 -7.74
CA LYS A 304 12.07 12.87 -6.59
C LYS A 304 12.36 14.09 -5.71
N ALA A 305 13.62 14.37 -5.43
CA ALA A 305 14.04 15.49 -4.61
C ALA A 305 13.79 16.84 -5.28
N ALA A 306 13.86 16.91 -6.62
CA ALA A 306 13.59 18.13 -7.38
C ALA A 306 12.21 18.74 -7.08
N HIS A 307 11.22 17.93 -6.69
CA HIS A 307 9.89 18.41 -6.33
C HIS A 307 9.72 18.76 -4.84
N LEU A 308 10.65 18.35 -3.97
CA LEU A 308 10.68 18.76 -2.56
C LEU A 308 11.36 20.12 -2.36
N VAL A 309 12.32 20.47 -3.22
CA VAL A 309 12.97 21.78 -3.20
C VAL A 309 11.97 22.94 -3.32
N PRO A 310 11.04 22.97 -4.30
CA PRO A 310 10.01 24.03 -4.39
C PRO A 310 9.03 24.02 -3.21
N TYR A 311 8.76 22.85 -2.62
CA TYR A 311 7.94 22.79 -1.41
C TYR A 311 8.60 23.49 -0.20
N GLY A 312 9.92 23.34 -0.06
CA GLY A 312 10.66 23.93 1.04
C GLY A 312 10.93 25.44 0.93
N GLY A 313 10.74 26.02 -0.27
CA GLY A 313 10.92 27.45 -0.54
C GLY A 313 12.36 27.94 -0.43
N ALA A 314 12.57 29.22 -0.76
CA ALA A 314 13.82 29.94 -0.49
C ALA A 314 13.55 31.34 0.07
N ALA A 315 14.56 31.92 0.72
CA ALA A 315 14.43 33.20 1.41
C ALA A 315 14.27 34.40 0.46
N ASP A 316 14.78 34.27 -0.75
CA ASP A 316 14.78 35.28 -1.82
C ASP A 316 13.58 35.14 -2.77
N TRP A 317 12.68 34.20 -2.53
CA TRP A 317 11.52 33.98 -3.39
C TRP A 317 10.36 34.92 -3.07
N GLU A 318 9.76 35.48 -4.12
CA GLU A 318 8.61 36.39 -4.04
C GLU A 318 7.32 35.70 -4.51
N CYS A 319 6.79 34.78 -3.68
CA CYS A 319 5.61 33.97 -4.03
C CYS A 319 4.26 34.66 -3.75
N GLY A 320 4.26 35.90 -3.23
CA GLY A 320 3.04 36.62 -2.88
C GLY A 320 2.30 36.14 -1.63
N ASN A 321 2.85 35.16 -0.88
CA ASN A 321 2.31 34.75 0.43
C ASN A 321 3.08 35.42 1.57
N PRO A 322 2.45 36.31 2.37
CA PRO A 322 3.13 37.01 3.47
C PRO A 322 3.60 36.05 4.58
N SER A 323 3.00 34.86 4.69
CA SER A 323 3.39 33.85 5.69
C SER A 323 4.62 33.03 5.26
N GLY A 324 5.11 33.21 4.03
CA GLY A 324 6.31 32.57 3.49
C GLY A 324 6.04 31.67 2.27
N CYS A 325 7.11 31.35 1.57
CA CYS A 325 7.09 30.64 0.28
C CYS A 325 7.35 29.14 0.37
N GLY A 326 7.01 28.52 1.50
CA GLY A 326 7.20 27.09 1.69
C GLY A 326 7.55 26.71 3.12
N ASP A 327 7.87 25.44 3.30
CA ASP A 327 8.36 24.90 4.55
C ASP A 327 9.90 25.00 4.63
N TYR A 328 10.40 26.10 5.21
CA TYR A 328 11.82 26.35 5.29
C TYR A 328 12.59 25.33 6.15
N ASN A 329 11.88 24.47 6.91
CA ASN A 329 12.48 23.33 7.58
C ASN A 329 12.92 22.22 6.63
N VAL A 330 12.53 22.27 5.35
CA VAL A 330 12.93 21.30 4.32
C VAL A 330 13.39 21.94 2.99
N GLY A 331 13.66 23.25 2.98
CA GLY A 331 14.19 23.96 1.81
C GLY A 331 15.66 23.66 1.48
N GLY A 332 16.10 24.13 0.30
CA GLY A 332 17.46 23.95 -0.19
C GLY A 332 17.84 22.49 -0.44
N ASP A 333 19.07 22.10 -0.09
CA ASP A 333 19.57 20.72 -0.24
C ASP A 333 19.16 19.79 0.92
N ARG A 334 18.40 20.31 1.90
CA ARG A 334 18.03 19.60 3.12
C ARG A 334 17.32 18.26 2.87
N PRO A 335 16.43 18.09 1.88
CA PRO A 335 15.87 16.78 1.57
C PRO A 335 16.95 15.73 1.29
N LEU A 336 18.03 16.13 0.61
CA LEU A 336 19.14 15.24 0.25
C LEU A 336 20.14 15.08 1.41
N THR A 337 20.40 16.10 2.21
CA THR A 337 21.43 16.05 3.27
C THR A 337 20.90 15.58 4.64
N ASN A 338 19.58 15.59 4.86
CA ASN A 338 18.99 15.17 6.13
C ASN A 338 19.30 13.70 6.45
N ARG A 339 19.87 13.47 7.65
CA ARG A 339 20.20 12.13 8.18
C ARG A 339 19.05 11.13 8.10
N LYS A 340 17.80 11.59 8.30
CA LYS A 340 16.61 10.74 8.25
C LYS A 340 16.43 10.09 6.88
N GLY A 341 16.85 10.78 5.81
CA GLY A 341 16.91 10.24 4.46
C GLY A 341 15.58 9.69 3.96
N TRP A 342 14.46 10.31 4.35
CA TRP A 342 13.11 9.88 3.99
C TRP A 342 12.89 9.91 2.47
N VAL A 343 13.38 10.95 1.79
CA VAL A 343 13.29 11.08 0.33
C VAL A 343 13.99 9.95 -0.43
N ARG A 344 14.96 9.28 0.19
CA ARG A 344 15.83 8.26 -0.44
C ARG A 344 15.14 6.90 -0.66
N SER A 345 13.91 6.75 -0.19
CA SER A 345 13.14 5.52 -0.39
C SER A 345 11.67 5.78 -0.67
N THR A 346 11.04 4.82 -1.31
CA THR A 346 9.59 4.69 -1.46
C THR A 346 9.24 3.23 -1.27
N HIS A 347 8.79 2.87 -0.07
CA HIS A 347 8.41 1.49 0.26
C HIS A 347 6.90 1.38 0.40
N HIS A 348 6.30 0.49 -0.37
CA HIS A 348 4.89 0.13 -0.22
C HIS A 348 4.68 -0.73 1.03
N ARG A 349 3.51 -0.58 1.66
CA ARG A 349 2.93 -1.52 2.60
C ARG A 349 2.05 -2.49 1.79
N TYR A 350 2.19 -3.79 2.08
CA TYR A 350 1.62 -4.88 1.27
C TYR A 350 2.19 -4.97 -0.17
N PRO A 351 3.52 -4.96 -0.35
CA PRO A 351 4.13 -5.08 -1.67
C PRO A 351 3.91 -6.47 -2.27
N GLY A 352 4.13 -6.62 -3.57
CA GLY A 352 4.08 -7.90 -4.28
C GLY A 352 3.38 -7.81 -5.63
N PRO A 353 3.30 -8.90 -6.41
CA PRO A 353 2.55 -8.91 -7.66
C PRO A 353 1.07 -8.64 -7.39
N ARG A 354 0.50 -7.60 -8.02
CA ARG A 354 -0.93 -7.28 -7.96
C ARG A 354 -1.79 -8.27 -8.75
N ALA A 355 -1.17 -8.99 -9.69
CA ALA A 355 -1.79 -9.99 -10.53
C ALA A 355 -1.20 -11.38 -10.26
N HIS A 356 -2.06 -12.39 -10.14
CA HIS A 356 -1.71 -13.79 -10.32
C HIS A 356 -2.26 -14.28 -11.64
N VAL A 357 -1.38 -14.83 -12.48
CA VAL A 357 -1.70 -15.19 -13.86
C VAL A 357 -1.66 -16.71 -14.01
N ALA A 358 -2.77 -17.28 -14.47
CA ALA A 358 -2.88 -18.68 -14.84
C ALA A 358 -3.26 -18.81 -16.31
N ALA A 359 -2.66 -19.75 -17.04
CA ALA A 359 -3.07 -20.08 -18.40
C ALA A 359 -4.14 -21.19 -18.38
N GLY A 360 -5.25 -20.97 -19.07
CA GLY A 360 -6.25 -22.00 -19.31
C GLY A 360 -5.79 -23.00 -20.37
N ALA A 361 -6.43 -24.19 -20.41
CA ALA A 361 -6.20 -25.18 -21.45
C ALA A 361 -6.58 -24.66 -22.86
N ASP A 362 -7.45 -23.65 -22.92
CA ASP A 362 -7.83 -22.94 -24.15
C ASP A 362 -6.81 -21.86 -24.57
N GLY A 363 -5.68 -21.74 -23.85
CA GLY A 363 -4.63 -20.75 -24.12
C GLY A 363 -4.96 -19.33 -23.66
N ARG A 364 -6.14 -19.08 -23.06
CA ARG A 364 -6.51 -17.77 -22.52
C ARG A 364 -5.90 -17.56 -21.15
N LEU A 365 -5.42 -16.35 -20.89
CA LEU A 365 -4.98 -15.99 -19.54
C LEU A 365 -6.17 -15.74 -18.63
N THR A 366 -6.08 -16.24 -17.40
CA THR A 366 -6.92 -15.86 -16.26
C THR A 366 -6.06 -15.05 -15.30
N VAL A 367 -6.53 -13.86 -14.94
CA VAL A 367 -5.84 -12.95 -14.02
C VAL A 367 -6.68 -12.82 -12.75
N TYR A 368 -6.06 -13.07 -11.61
CA TYR A 368 -6.65 -12.82 -10.29
C TYR A 368 -5.98 -11.60 -9.65
N GLY A 369 -6.75 -10.74 -9.01
CA GLY A 369 -6.25 -9.56 -8.31
C GLY A 369 -7.27 -9.01 -7.32
N VAL A 370 -6.98 -7.83 -6.77
CA VAL A 370 -7.88 -7.13 -5.83
C VAL A 370 -8.39 -5.84 -6.45
N LEU A 371 -9.70 -5.67 -6.50
CA LEU A 371 -10.38 -4.48 -7.01
C LEU A 371 -11.56 -4.14 -6.09
N GLY A 372 -11.70 -2.89 -5.68
CA GLY A 372 -12.78 -2.47 -4.78
C GLY A 372 -12.75 -3.16 -3.41
N LEU A 373 -11.55 -3.48 -2.92
CA LEU A 373 -11.29 -4.27 -1.70
C LEU A 373 -11.68 -5.76 -1.78
N ARG A 374 -11.95 -6.29 -2.97
CA ARG A 374 -12.45 -7.66 -3.16
C ARG A 374 -11.55 -8.43 -4.12
N ALA A 375 -11.47 -9.74 -3.96
CA ALA A 375 -10.81 -10.57 -4.96
C ALA A 375 -11.68 -10.61 -6.21
N VAL A 376 -11.04 -10.48 -7.37
CA VAL A 376 -11.70 -10.52 -8.67
C VAL A 376 -10.90 -11.35 -9.65
N ARG A 377 -11.58 -11.82 -10.70
CA ARG A 377 -10.99 -12.56 -11.81
C ARG A 377 -11.32 -11.87 -13.13
N TRP A 378 -10.32 -11.77 -13.99
CA TRP A 378 -10.49 -11.44 -15.40
C TRP A 378 -10.08 -12.61 -16.27
N ARG A 379 -10.75 -12.78 -17.41
CA ARG A 379 -10.37 -13.75 -18.43
C ARG A 379 -10.01 -13.00 -19.71
N GLU A 380 -8.92 -13.41 -20.34
CA GLU A 380 -8.53 -12.89 -21.65
C GLU A 380 -9.63 -13.25 -22.66
N SER A 381 -10.08 -12.29 -23.45
CA SER A 381 -11.20 -12.45 -24.39
C SER A 381 -10.91 -13.50 -25.48
N ALA A 382 -9.69 -13.51 -26.00
CA ALA A 382 -9.18 -14.52 -26.90
C ALA A 382 -7.70 -14.82 -26.59
N PRO A 383 -7.20 -16.05 -26.86
CA PRO A 383 -5.82 -16.42 -26.58
C PRO A 383 -4.83 -15.42 -27.19
N GLY A 384 -3.95 -14.85 -26.36
CA GLY A 384 -2.92 -13.94 -26.85
C GLY A 384 -3.37 -12.51 -27.16
N SER A 385 -4.67 -12.20 -27.07
CA SER A 385 -5.22 -10.88 -27.41
C SER A 385 -4.72 -9.75 -26.48
N GLY A 386 -4.42 -10.08 -25.23
CA GLY A 386 -4.10 -9.12 -24.18
C GLY A 386 -5.27 -8.24 -23.75
N LEU A 387 -6.48 -8.52 -24.25
CA LEU A 387 -7.72 -7.84 -23.89
C LEU A 387 -8.51 -8.72 -22.92
N PHE A 388 -9.00 -8.13 -21.83
CA PHE A 388 -9.71 -8.85 -20.78
C PHE A 388 -11.21 -8.57 -20.82
N GLU A 389 -11.99 -9.60 -20.52
CA GLU A 389 -13.43 -9.52 -20.22
C GLU A 389 -13.67 -8.71 -18.93
N ALA A 390 -14.93 -8.44 -18.60
CA ALA A 390 -15.29 -7.75 -17.37
C ALA A 390 -14.83 -8.53 -16.12
N ALA A 391 -14.59 -7.80 -15.02
CA ALA A 391 -14.19 -8.39 -13.75
C ALA A 391 -15.33 -9.25 -13.17
N ASP A 392 -15.02 -10.48 -12.81
CA ASP A 392 -15.88 -11.40 -12.07
C ASP A 392 -15.55 -11.31 -10.57
N ASP A 393 -16.56 -11.03 -9.74
CA ASP A 393 -16.39 -10.83 -8.30
C ASP A 393 -16.29 -12.15 -7.55
N LEU A 394 -15.13 -12.38 -6.92
CA LEU A 394 -14.87 -13.53 -6.07
C LEU A 394 -15.06 -13.22 -4.58
N GLY A 395 -15.34 -11.97 -4.19
CA GLY A 395 -15.62 -11.56 -2.82
C GLY A 395 -14.42 -11.56 -1.87
N GLY A 396 -14.65 -11.90 -0.61
CA GLY A 396 -13.60 -12.06 0.42
C GLY A 396 -13.11 -10.77 1.09
N GLY A 397 -13.58 -9.60 0.63
CA GLY A 397 -13.19 -8.29 1.15
C GLY A 397 -13.52 -8.03 2.62
N PRO A 398 -12.94 -6.97 3.23
CA PRO A 398 -11.94 -6.06 2.65
C PRO A 398 -10.52 -6.66 2.63
N LEU A 399 -9.92 -6.78 1.45
CA LEU A 399 -8.58 -7.36 1.25
C LEU A 399 -7.51 -6.29 1.06
N ALA A 400 -6.31 -6.56 1.57
CA ALA A 400 -5.07 -5.91 1.14
C ALA A 400 -4.87 -6.09 -0.38
N PRO A 401 -4.11 -5.22 -1.07
CA PRO A 401 -4.09 -5.14 -2.53
C PRO A 401 -3.41 -6.31 -3.26
N VAL A 402 -2.77 -7.23 -2.52
CA VAL A 402 -2.01 -8.36 -3.07
C VAL A 402 -2.61 -9.66 -2.54
N LEU A 403 -2.85 -10.59 -3.46
CA LEU A 403 -3.18 -11.97 -3.13
C LEU A 403 -1.90 -12.82 -3.07
N GLY A 404 -1.95 -13.95 -2.40
CA GLY A 404 -1.06 -15.09 -2.63
C GLY A 404 -1.78 -16.11 -3.51
N ALA A 405 -1.06 -16.95 -4.24
CA ALA A 405 -1.67 -18.03 -4.99
C ALA A 405 -0.78 -19.27 -5.04
N ALA A 406 -1.41 -20.43 -5.18
CA ALA A 406 -0.76 -21.69 -5.51
C ALA A 406 -1.74 -22.56 -6.32
N ALA A 407 -1.21 -23.51 -7.09
CA ALA A 407 -2.01 -24.56 -7.70
C ALA A 407 -1.68 -25.89 -7.02
N THR A 408 -2.68 -26.65 -6.62
CA THR A 408 -2.49 -28.02 -6.13
C THR A 408 -2.04 -28.93 -7.28
N ALA A 409 -1.48 -30.11 -6.96
CA ALA A 409 -1.02 -31.07 -7.97
C ALA A 409 -2.11 -31.51 -8.96
N ASP A 410 -3.38 -31.51 -8.53
CA ASP A 410 -4.54 -31.80 -9.39
C ASP A 410 -4.99 -30.60 -10.24
N GLY A 411 -4.37 -29.43 -10.12
CA GLY A 411 -4.67 -28.25 -10.93
C GLY A 411 -5.73 -27.31 -10.34
N ARG A 412 -6.17 -27.48 -9.09
CA ARG A 412 -7.04 -26.49 -8.43
C ARG A 412 -6.25 -25.26 -8.01
N HIS A 413 -6.82 -24.09 -8.25
CA HIS A 413 -6.27 -22.84 -7.75
C HIS A 413 -6.67 -22.60 -6.29
N LEU A 414 -5.69 -22.17 -5.51
CA LEU A 414 -5.83 -21.64 -4.17
C LEU A 414 -5.43 -20.16 -4.21
N LEU A 415 -6.30 -19.28 -3.74
CA LEU A 415 -6.03 -17.85 -3.57
C LEU A 415 -6.04 -17.49 -2.09
N PHE A 416 -5.04 -16.74 -1.66
CA PHE A 416 -4.87 -16.31 -0.28
C PHE A 416 -4.96 -14.80 -0.20
N GLY A 417 -5.64 -14.26 0.81
CA GLY A 417 -5.74 -12.82 1.02
C GLY A 417 -5.37 -12.44 2.45
N LEU A 418 -4.78 -11.26 2.63
CA LEU A 418 -4.74 -10.59 3.93
C LEU A 418 -6.01 -9.75 4.07
N ARG A 419 -6.91 -10.15 4.98
CA ARG A 419 -8.20 -9.50 5.21
C ARG A 419 -8.13 -8.56 6.40
N PHE A 420 -8.70 -7.36 6.24
CA PHE A 420 -9.04 -6.45 7.34
C PHE A 420 -10.37 -6.92 7.93
N ALA A 421 -10.30 -7.93 8.80
CA ALA A 421 -11.48 -8.57 9.40
C ALA A 421 -12.29 -7.61 10.28
N ALA A 422 -11.60 -6.69 10.95
CA ALA A 422 -12.19 -5.55 11.63
C ALA A 422 -11.26 -4.34 11.53
N LEU A 423 -11.84 -3.14 11.45
CA LEU A 423 -11.11 -1.88 11.54
C LEU A 423 -12.02 -0.82 12.15
N GLY A 424 -12.06 -0.78 13.48
CA GLY A 424 -12.80 0.22 14.24
C GLY A 424 -11.88 1.16 15.01
N GLY A 425 -12.30 2.41 15.13
CA GLY A 425 -11.73 3.35 16.11
C GLY A 425 -12.20 3.04 17.54
N HIS A 426 -11.82 3.89 18.47
CA HIS A 426 -12.35 3.92 19.84
C HIS A 426 -12.09 2.67 20.68
N GLY A 427 -10.93 2.04 20.46
CA GLY A 427 -10.60 0.76 21.10
C GLY A 427 -11.49 -0.40 20.66
N SER A 428 -12.21 -0.27 19.54
CA SER A 428 -12.94 -1.37 18.92
C SER A 428 -11.98 -2.33 18.21
N ASP A 429 -12.53 -3.45 17.73
CA ASP A 429 -11.76 -4.50 17.07
C ASP A 429 -11.00 -3.94 15.84
N ASN A 430 -9.74 -4.34 15.73
CA ASN A 430 -8.84 -3.97 14.63
C ASN A 430 -7.97 -5.19 14.30
N GLU A 431 -8.52 -6.06 13.45
CA GLU A 431 -8.09 -7.44 13.29
C GLU A 431 -7.74 -7.75 11.85
N ARG A 432 -6.61 -8.44 11.68
CA ARG A 432 -6.10 -8.91 10.39
C ARG A 432 -6.14 -10.42 10.42
N GLU A 433 -6.45 -11.04 9.31
CA GLU A 433 -6.38 -12.49 9.18
C GLU A 433 -5.99 -12.90 7.77
N ILE A 434 -5.46 -14.11 7.64
CA ILE A 434 -5.27 -14.74 6.35
C ILE A 434 -6.53 -15.52 6.00
N VAL A 435 -7.03 -15.32 4.79
CA VAL A 435 -8.18 -16.04 4.23
C VAL A 435 -7.79 -16.82 2.99
N LEU A 436 -8.55 -17.86 2.68
CA LEU A 436 -8.35 -18.75 1.55
C LEU A 436 -9.64 -18.90 0.74
N LEU A 437 -9.51 -18.81 -0.58
CA LEU A 437 -10.49 -19.22 -1.57
C LEU A 437 -9.93 -20.39 -2.38
N GLU A 438 -10.63 -21.52 -2.40
CA GLU A 438 -10.18 -22.74 -3.08
C GLU A 438 -11.21 -23.19 -4.12
N GLN A 439 -10.73 -23.65 -5.29
CA GLN A 439 -11.62 -24.28 -6.27
C GLN A 439 -12.14 -25.63 -5.73
N GLY A 440 -13.41 -25.92 -6.04
CA GLY A 440 -14.02 -27.22 -5.73
C GLY A 440 -13.41 -28.37 -6.55
N GLY A 441 -13.04 -28.08 -7.79
CA GLY A 441 -12.34 -28.96 -8.73
C GLY A 441 -11.54 -28.12 -9.75
N PRO A 442 -10.58 -28.72 -10.49
CA PRO A 442 -9.74 -27.98 -11.44
C PRO A 442 -10.57 -27.25 -12.49
N GLY A 443 -10.34 -25.95 -12.65
CA GLY A 443 -11.13 -25.10 -13.57
C GLY A 443 -12.60 -24.87 -13.16
N GLY A 444 -13.05 -25.47 -12.05
CA GLY A 444 -14.42 -25.38 -11.56
C GLY A 444 -14.70 -24.14 -10.69
N PRO A 445 -15.91 -24.06 -10.11
CA PRO A 445 -16.29 -22.95 -9.24
C PRO A 445 -15.46 -22.94 -7.95
N PHE A 446 -15.32 -21.75 -7.37
CA PHE A 446 -14.74 -21.59 -6.05
C PHE A 446 -15.73 -21.97 -4.95
N ARG A 447 -15.19 -22.47 -3.84
CA ARG A 447 -15.95 -22.68 -2.58
C ARG A 447 -16.10 -21.35 -1.85
N ALA A 448 -16.79 -21.37 -0.70
CA ALA A 448 -16.82 -20.22 0.19
C ALA A 448 -15.43 -19.90 0.76
N TRP A 449 -15.19 -18.62 1.03
CA TRP A 449 -13.98 -18.16 1.73
C TRP A 449 -13.85 -18.81 3.12
N ARG A 450 -12.64 -19.25 3.45
CA ARG A 450 -12.29 -19.84 4.75
C ARG A 450 -11.20 -19.02 5.43
N GLY A 451 -11.38 -18.70 6.70
CA GLY A 451 -10.33 -18.12 7.54
C GLY A 451 -9.24 -19.13 7.86
N LEU A 452 -7.98 -18.74 7.65
CA LEU A 452 -6.78 -19.44 8.14
C LEU A 452 -6.23 -18.77 9.41
N GLY A 453 -6.88 -17.71 9.90
CA GLY A 453 -6.54 -17.00 11.14
C GLY A 453 -5.28 -16.15 11.01
N ASN A 454 -4.67 -15.85 12.15
CA ASN A 454 -3.48 -15.00 12.27
C ASN A 454 -2.34 -15.78 12.95
N PRO A 455 -1.08 -15.68 12.49
CA PRO A 455 0.06 -16.29 13.17
C PRO A 455 0.35 -15.70 14.56
N ALA A 456 -0.08 -14.47 14.85
CA ALA A 456 0.10 -13.84 16.14
C ALA A 456 -1.09 -14.10 17.08
N ALA A 457 -0.79 -14.35 18.36
CA ALA A 457 -1.81 -14.56 19.39
C ALA A 457 -2.42 -13.25 19.93
N SER A 458 -1.67 -12.15 19.93
CA SER A 458 -2.15 -10.86 20.42
C SER A 458 -2.78 -10.04 19.31
N ALA A 459 -3.85 -9.32 19.62
CA ALA A 459 -4.56 -8.48 18.67
C ALA A 459 -3.62 -7.46 18.01
N ASP A 460 -2.76 -6.78 18.78
CA ASP A 460 -1.86 -5.77 18.22
C ASP A 460 -0.76 -6.38 17.34
N HIS A 461 -0.11 -7.48 17.73
CA HIS A 461 0.89 -8.11 16.86
C HIS A 461 0.23 -8.63 15.57
N GLY A 462 -1.00 -9.16 15.67
CA GLY A 462 -1.73 -9.66 14.51
C GLY A 462 -1.96 -8.63 13.41
N ARG A 463 -1.96 -7.33 13.74
CA ARG A 463 -2.07 -6.23 12.78
C ARG A 463 -0.88 -6.13 11.82
N ARG A 464 0.29 -6.62 12.24
CA ARG A 464 1.59 -6.37 11.59
C ARG A 464 2.07 -7.53 10.72
N ILE A 465 1.17 -8.45 10.41
CA ILE A 465 1.46 -9.53 9.47
C ILE A 465 1.52 -9.00 8.03
N GLY A 466 2.29 -9.69 7.21
CA GLY A 466 2.49 -9.39 5.80
C GLY A 466 1.47 -10.03 4.87
N VAL A 467 1.65 -9.81 3.57
CA VAL A 467 0.84 -10.48 2.53
C VAL A 467 1.21 -11.97 2.43
N PRO A 468 0.25 -12.85 2.09
CA PRO A 468 0.52 -14.28 1.97
C PRO A 468 1.31 -14.62 0.70
N VAL A 469 2.32 -15.47 0.84
CA VAL A 469 3.09 -16.04 -0.27
C VAL A 469 2.98 -17.57 -0.18
N ALA A 470 2.65 -18.23 -1.28
CA ALA A 470 2.44 -19.67 -1.29
C ALA A 470 3.16 -20.37 -2.43
N VAL A 471 3.54 -21.62 -2.22
CA VAL A 471 4.12 -22.50 -3.25
C VAL A 471 3.63 -23.93 -3.04
N ALA A 472 3.38 -24.64 -4.13
CA ALA A 472 3.09 -26.07 -4.10
C ALA A 472 4.37 -26.85 -4.38
N ALA A 473 4.68 -27.82 -3.52
CA ALA A 473 5.81 -28.72 -3.70
C ALA A 473 5.40 -29.99 -4.47
N PRO A 474 6.35 -30.70 -5.12
CA PRO A 474 6.09 -31.95 -5.84
C PRO A 474 5.47 -33.06 -4.98
N ASP A 475 5.64 -33.00 -3.66
CA ASP A 475 4.99 -33.89 -2.69
C ASP A 475 3.47 -33.65 -2.54
N GLY A 476 2.92 -32.66 -3.27
CA GLY A 476 1.51 -32.29 -3.27
C GLY A 476 1.10 -31.37 -2.12
N ARG A 477 2.01 -31.03 -1.20
CA ARG A 477 1.75 -30.09 -0.11
C ARG A 477 1.84 -28.66 -0.61
N VAL A 478 1.06 -27.79 0.01
CA VAL A 478 1.12 -26.34 -0.25
C VAL A 478 1.67 -25.65 0.97
N HIS A 479 2.79 -24.95 0.81
CA HIS A 479 3.41 -24.16 1.86
C HIS A 479 2.95 -22.71 1.73
N LEU A 480 2.38 -22.18 2.80
CA LEU A 480 1.98 -20.79 2.94
C LEU A 480 2.94 -20.10 3.91
N PHE A 481 3.43 -18.92 3.54
CA PHE A 481 4.33 -18.09 4.32
C PHE A 481 3.77 -16.68 4.48
N VAL A 482 3.96 -16.11 5.67
CA VAL A 482 3.55 -14.75 6.01
C VAL A 482 4.65 -14.13 6.87
N ARG A 483 5.05 -12.90 6.57
CA ARG A 483 5.90 -12.12 7.49
C ARG A 483 5.12 -11.86 8.78
N ASN A 484 5.70 -12.20 9.93
CA ASN A 484 5.05 -11.97 11.24
C ASN A 484 5.44 -10.62 11.87
N ALA A 485 4.83 -10.30 13.01
CA ALA A 485 5.01 -9.03 13.71
C ALA A 485 6.45 -8.79 14.20
N GLU A 486 7.18 -9.87 14.52
CA GLU A 486 8.60 -9.86 14.90
C GLU A 486 9.52 -9.75 13.68
N LYS A 487 8.93 -9.45 12.50
CA LYS A 487 9.62 -9.31 11.22
C LYS A 487 10.37 -10.58 10.81
N GLY A 488 9.96 -11.75 11.31
CA GLY A 488 10.37 -13.07 10.83
C GLY A 488 9.32 -13.66 9.88
N LEU A 489 9.39 -14.97 9.65
CA LEU A 489 8.37 -15.69 8.87
C LEU A 489 7.57 -16.66 9.73
N SER A 490 6.27 -16.76 9.48
CA SER A 490 5.43 -17.84 9.96
C SER A 490 4.89 -18.64 8.79
N THR A 491 4.61 -19.93 9.02
CA THR A 491 4.12 -20.85 7.98
C THR A 491 2.91 -21.65 8.41
N ARG A 492 2.09 -22.04 7.42
CA ARG A 492 1.16 -23.17 7.49
C ARG A 492 1.39 -24.07 6.28
N VAL A 493 1.19 -25.36 6.46
CA VAL A 493 1.31 -26.35 5.39
C VAL A 493 -0.04 -27.03 5.19
N ARG A 494 -0.49 -27.07 3.94
CA ARG A 494 -1.64 -27.88 3.53
C ARG A 494 -1.15 -29.28 3.20
N ASP A 495 -1.68 -30.26 3.88
CA ASP A 495 -1.41 -31.67 3.61
C ASP A 495 -1.96 -32.08 2.23
N ALA A 496 -1.23 -32.93 1.52
CA ALA A 496 -1.56 -33.36 0.17
C ALA A 496 -2.83 -34.24 0.15
N GLY A 497 -2.89 -35.22 1.06
CA GLY A 497 -3.95 -36.23 1.11
C GLY A 497 -5.25 -35.71 1.72
N SER A 498 -5.21 -35.28 2.98
CA SER A 498 -6.38 -34.81 3.72
C SER A 498 -6.83 -33.40 3.29
N GLY A 499 -5.94 -32.61 2.68
CA GLY A 499 -6.19 -31.21 2.37
C GLY A 499 -6.32 -30.30 3.59
N ARG A 500 -6.02 -30.80 4.80
CA ARG A 500 -6.08 -30.03 6.05
C ARG A 500 -4.85 -29.14 6.18
N TRP A 501 -5.06 -27.98 6.79
CA TRP A 501 -3.98 -27.04 7.10
C TRP A 501 -3.41 -27.30 8.50
N SER A 502 -2.08 -27.37 8.61
CA SER A 502 -1.36 -27.39 9.89
C SER A 502 -1.68 -26.15 10.72
N ALA A 503 -1.35 -26.14 12.01
CA ALA A 503 -1.31 -24.89 12.80
C ALA A 503 -0.26 -23.91 12.24
N TRP A 504 -0.38 -22.63 12.63
CA TRP A 504 0.68 -21.64 12.40
C TRP A 504 1.94 -22.04 13.17
N ARG A 505 3.09 -21.95 12.50
CA ARG A 505 4.41 -22.17 13.09
C ARG A 505 5.31 -20.99 12.79
N ASP A 506 6.00 -20.48 13.80
CA ASP A 506 7.04 -19.47 13.62
C ASP A 506 8.34 -20.11 13.12
N LEU A 507 8.95 -19.50 12.10
CA LEU A 507 10.22 -19.91 11.50
C LEU A 507 11.37 -18.97 11.89
N GLY A 508 11.11 -17.93 12.68
CA GLY A 508 12.10 -16.96 13.11
C GLY A 508 12.72 -16.19 11.94
N GLY A 509 14.04 -15.94 12.03
CA GLY A 509 14.85 -15.24 11.03
C GLY A 509 14.94 -13.72 11.20
N GLY A 510 13.85 -13.07 11.66
CA GLY A 510 13.80 -11.67 12.13
C GLY A 510 14.21 -10.57 11.13
N GLU A 511 13.82 -9.33 11.40
CA GLU A 511 14.26 -8.11 10.68
C GLU A 511 14.21 -8.16 9.13
N VAL A 512 13.21 -8.84 8.55
CA VAL A 512 12.95 -8.83 7.11
C VAL A 512 11.81 -7.91 6.70
N GLN A 513 11.87 -7.46 5.45
CA GLN A 513 10.80 -6.76 4.76
C GLN A 513 9.65 -7.72 4.40
N ASP A 514 8.48 -7.14 4.13
CA ASP A 514 7.31 -7.88 3.65
C ASP A 514 7.49 -8.34 2.18
N ALA A 515 6.64 -9.26 1.73
CA ALA A 515 6.66 -9.93 0.43
C ALA A 515 7.94 -10.75 0.15
N PRO A 516 8.17 -11.84 0.91
CA PRO A 516 9.24 -12.77 0.58
C PRO A 516 8.99 -13.47 -0.77
N THR A 517 10.04 -14.05 -1.35
CA THR A 517 9.95 -14.88 -2.56
C THR A 517 10.05 -16.35 -2.16
N ALA A 518 9.07 -17.17 -2.51
CA ALA A 518 9.10 -18.62 -2.31
C ALA A 518 9.27 -19.35 -3.66
N VAL A 519 10.16 -20.33 -3.73
CA VAL A 519 10.40 -21.18 -4.92
C VAL A 519 10.58 -22.63 -4.51
N VAL A 520 10.44 -23.55 -5.47
CA VAL A 520 10.83 -24.94 -5.31
C VAL A 520 12.02 -25.23 -6.22
N ASP A 521 13.09 -25.80 -5.67
CA ASP A 521 14.28 -26.16 -6.44
C ASP A 521 14.06 -27.42 -7.30
N THR A 522 15.04 -27.78 -8.14
CA THR A 522 14.94 -28.96 -9.01
C THR A 522 14.99 -30.29 -8.25
N ALA A 523 15.41 -30.29 -6.99
CA ALA A 523 15.35 -31.45 -6.11
C ALA A 523 13.98 -31.58 -5.40
N GLY A 524 13.12 -30.58 -5.48
CA GLY A 524 11.80 -30.57 -4.84
C GLY A 524 11.79 -29.93 -3.44
N ARG A 525 12.86 -29.24 -3.03
CA ARG A 525 12.92 -28.50 -1.77
C ARG A 525 12.29 -27.13 -1.91
N VAL A 526 11.57 -26.70 -0.88
CA VAL A 526 10.99 -25.36 -0.77
C VAL A 526 12.02 -24.40 -0.20
N HIS A 527 12.25 -23.30 -0.91
CA HIS A 527 13.12 -22.19 -0.50
C HIS A 527 12.30 -20.92 -0.34
N VAL A 528 12.63 -20.10 0.66
CA VAL A 528 12.06 -18.77 0.86
C VAL A 528 13.17 -17.76 1.08
N TYR A 529 13.11 -16.64 0.38
CA TYR A 529 14.09 -15.55 0.46
C TYR A 529 13.40 -14.23 0.80
N ALA A 530 14.01 -13.43 1.67
CA ALA A 530 13.50 -12.11 2.03
C ALA A 530 14.63 -11.09 2.14
N ALA A 531 14.32 -9.81 1.90
CA ALA A 531 15.28 -8.73 2.09
C ALA A 531 15.31 -8.32 3.56
N GLY A 532 16.49 -8.38 4.19
CA GLY A 532 16.73 -7.87 5.55
C GLY A 532 17.37 -6.48 5.54
N HIS A 533 17.69 -5.97 6.73
CA HIS A 533 18.40 -4.69 6.90
C HIS A 533 19.80 -4.69 6.30
N HIS A 534 20.48 -5.84 6.31
CA HIS A 534 21.91 -5.94 5.96
C HIS A 534 22.19 -7.00 4.90
N SER A 535 21.31 -7.99 4.75
CA SER A 535 21.56 -9.23 4.00
C SER A 535 20.28 -9.76 3.38
N VAL A 536 20.41 -10.80 2.54
CA VAL A 536 19.27 -11.64 2.15
C VAL A 536 19.11 -12.73 3.21
N HIS A 537 17.89 -12.91 3.72
CA HIS A 537 17.54 -14.02 4.61
C HIS A 537 17.04 -15.20 3.79
N HIS A 538 17.30 -16.42 4.28
CA HIS A 538 16.96 -17.66 3.60
C HIS A 538 16.37 -18.69 4.57
N TRP A 539 15.31 -19.36 4.13
CA TRP A 539 14.76 -20.55 4.78
C TRP A 539 14.67 -21.66 3.73
N THR A 540 15.00 -22.90 4.09
CA THR A 540 14.80 -24.05 3.19
C THR A 540 14.63 -25.35 3.97
N GLN A 541 14.32 -26.41 3.24
CA GLN A 541 14.29 -27.79 3.73
C GLN A 541 15.68 -28.44 3.58
N ASP A 542 16.00 -29.42 4.42
CA ASP A 542 17.23 -30.22 4.27
C ASP A 542 17.07 -31.28 3.18
N ALA A 543 15.89 -31.88 3.10
CA ALA A 543 15.47 -32.77 2.02
C ALA A 543 14.04 -32.40 1.58
N PRO A 544 13.59 -32.81 0.38
CA PRO A 544 12.17 -32.71 0.03
C PRO A 544 11.33 -33.34 1.13
N ASP A 545 10.10 -32.87 1.27
CA ASP A 545 9.16 -33.31 2.30
C ASP A 545 9.44 -32.88 3.77
N THR A 546 10.65 -32.42 4.12
CA THR A 546 10.99 -32.05 5.51
C THR A 546 10.46 -30.68 5.94
N GLU A 547 10.73 -30.27 7.17
CA GLU A 547 10.37 -28.93 7.63
C GLU A 547 11.23 -27.84 6.99
N VAL A 548 10.60 -26.71 6.64
CA VAL A 548 11.33 -25.48 6.27
C VAL A 548 11.88 -24.86 7.54
N THR A 549 13.18 -24.53 7.54
CA THR A 549 13.89 -23.94 8.68
C THR A 549 14.82 -22.82 8.22
N ALA A 550 15.11 -21.86 9.11
CA ALA A 550 15.99 -20.74 8.81
C ALA A 550 17.42 -21.21 8.50
N ARG A 551 18.13 -20.47 7.65
CA ARG A 551 19.54 -20.68 7.30
C ARG A 551 20.37 -19.46 7.67
N ALA A 552 21.70 -19.61 7.57
CA ALA A 552 22.60 -18.47 7.66
C ALA A 552 22.23 -17.42 6.60
N GLN A 553 22.26 -16.15 7.00
CA GLN A 553 21.97 -15.04 6.10
C GLN A 553 23.08 -14.87 5.06
N LEU A 554 22.74 -14.44 3.86
CA LEU A 554 23.70 -14.20 2.79
C LEU A 554 24.35 -12.81 2.98
N THR A 555 25.43 -12.77 3.77
CA THR A 555 26.15 -11.53 4.12
C THR A 555 27.25 -11.14 3.15
N ASP A 556 27.74 -12.10 2.35
CA ASP A 556 28.82 -11.86 1.37
C ASP A 556 28.31 -11.22 0.06
N ALA A 557 27.01 -10.98 -0.03
CA ALA A 557 26.36 -10.33 -1.16
C ALA A 557 25.90 -8.90 -0.78
N PRO A 558 25.79 -7.97 -1.77
CA PRO A 558 25.32 -6.62 -1.48
C PRO A 558 23.94 -6.60 -0.80
N THR A 559 23.70 -5.66 0.12
CA THR A 559 22.43 -5.54 0.83
C THR A 559 21.27 -5.31 -0.15
N PRO A 560 20.19 -6.13 -0.11
CA PRO A 560 19.06 -6.00 -1.02
C PRO A 560 18.15 -4.81 -0.66
N ALA A 561 17.61 -4.14 -1.68
CA ALA A 561 16.57 -3.12 -1.47
C ALA A 561 15.16 -3.71 -1.34
N HIS A 562 14.91 -4.85 -1.99
CA HIS A 562 13.63 -5.58 -2.03
C HIS A 562 13.90 -7.09 -2.01
N ALA A 563 12.87 -7.91 -1.76
CA ALA A 563 13.01 -9.35 -1.86
C ALA A 563 13.57 -9.77 -3.23
N PRO A 564 14.53 -10.71 -3.27
CA PRO A 564 15.17 -11.11 -4.51
C PRO A 564 14.22 -11.93 -5.38
N GLY A 565 14.28 -11.74 -6.70
CA GLY A 565 13.79 -12.72 -7.64
C GLY A 565 14.64 -13.98 -7.52
N ALA A 566 14.00 -15.14 -7.39
CA ALA A 566 14.69 -16.40 -7.15
C ALA A 566 14.39 -17.38 -8.29
N LEU A 567 15.43 -18.03 -8.80
CA LEU A 567 15.35 -18.91 -9.95
C LEU A 567 16.05 -20.24 -9.64
N PRO A 568 15.32 -21.36 -9.57
CA PRO A 568 15.92 -22.69 -9.47
C PRO A 568 16.91 -22.96 -10.61
N ALA A 569 18.09 -23.46 -10.26
CA ALA A 569 19.11 -23.89 -11.19
C ALA A 569 19.10 -25.42 -11.36
N PRO A 570 19.58 -25.96 -12.51
CA PRO A 570 19.61 -27.40 -12.76
C PRO A 570 20.37 -28.21 -11.71
N ASP A 571 21.37 -27.62 -11.05
CA ASP A 571 22.21 -28.26 -10.02
C ASP A 571 21.54 -28.33 -8.63
N GLY A 572 20.28 -27.90 -8.51
CA GLY A 572 19.55 -27.87 -7.24
C GLY A 572 19.86 -26.63 -6.38
N SER A 573 20.69 -25.70 -6.86
CA SER A 573 20.86 -24.38 -6.25
C SER A 573 19.75 -23.42 -6.70
N VAL A 574 19.69 -22.24 -6.08
CA VAL A 574 18.77 -21.16 -6.47
C VAL A 574 19.57 -19.90 -6.72
N GLU A 575 19.45 -19.36 -7.92
CA GLU A 575 20.04 -18.08 -8.29
C GLU A 575 19.15 -16.92 -7.84
N LEU A 576 19.76 -15.88 -7.28
CA LEU A 576 19.05 -14.69 -6.80
C LEU A 576 19.37 -13.47 -7.65
N TYR A 577 18.33 -12.70 -7.97
CA TYR A 577 18.36 -11.52 -8.83
C TYR A 577 17.74 -10.34 -8.08
N TYR A 578 18.52 -9.30 -7.77
CA TYR A 578 18.00 -8.13 -7.06
C TYR A 578 18.85 -6.88 -7.28
N ARG A 579 18.29 -5.74 -6.91
CA ARG A 579 19.03 -4.46 -6.89
C ARG A 579 19.60 -4.21 -5.50
N PRO A 580 20.92 -3.95 -5.38
CA PRO A 580 21.49 -3.48 -4.14
C PRO A 580 20.89 -2.15 -3.71
N ALA A 581 20.93 -1.89 -2.41
CA ALA A 581 20.49 -0.63 -1.83
C ALA A 581 21.10 0.58 -2.54
N ALA A 582 20.25 1.54 -2.93
CA ALA A 582 20.57 2.79 -3.61
C ALA A 582 21.37 2.65 -4.93
N ARG A 583 21.38 1.47 -5.56
CA ARG A 583 22.11 1.25 -6.82
C ARG A 583 21.17 0.81 -7.94
N PRO A 584 21.43 1.26 -9.19
CA PRO A 584 20.59 0.88 -10.31
C PRO A 584 20.95 -0.50 -10.87
N GLY A 585 22.18 -0.96 -10.67
CA GLY A 585 22.70 -2.20 -11.22
C GLY A 585 22.12 -3.45 -10.57
N LEU A 586 22.04 -4.53 -11.35
CA LEU A 586 21.60 -5.84 -10.88
C LEU A 586 22.75 -6.57 -10.17
N ALA A 587 22.50 -7.06 -8.97
CA ALA A 587 23.32 -8.08 -8.33
C ALA A 587 22.75 -9.47 -8.61
N VAL A 588 23.65 -10.44 -8.81
CA VAL A 588 23.29 -11.85 -8.95
C VAL A 588 24.09 -12.69 -7.97
N VAL A 589 23.40 -13.52 -7.19
CA VAL A 589 24.03 -14.55 -6.34
C VAL A 589 23.78 -15.89 -6.99
N ARG A 590 24.84 -16.63 -7.34
CA ARG A 590 24.80 -17.90 -8.08
C ARG A 590 25.93 -18.83 -7.64
N SER A 591 25.73 -20.14 -7.79
CA SER A 591 26.71 -21.17 -7.46
C SER A 591 27.90 -21.19 -8.42
N ALA A 592 27.63 -21.11 -9.74
CA ALA A 592 28.63 -21.03 -10.79
C ALA A 592 28.89 -19.55 -11.15
N GLY A 593 30.07 -19.01 -10.85
CA GLY A 593 30.39 -17.60 -11.07
C GLY A 593 30.07 -17.06 -12.48
N GLY A 594 30.02 -15.73 -12.62
CA GLY A 594 29.77 -15.07 -13.91
C GLY A 594 29.30 -13.62 -13.75
N ALA A 595 29.44 -12.82 -14.81
CA ALA A 595 29.02 -11.43 -14.76
C ALA A 595 27.50 -11.30 -14.69
N ALA A 596 27.01 -10.39 -13.83
CA ALA A 596 25.60 -10.04 -13.79
C ALA A 596 25.15 -9.42 -15.13
N PRO A 597 23.98 -9.79 -15.68
CA PRO A 597 23.49 -9.18 -16.90
C PRO A 597 23.22 -7.69 -16.69
N ARG A 598 23.45 -6.87 -17.72
CA ARG A 598 23.04 -5.47 -17.72
C ARG A 598 21.51 -5.37 -17.65
N PHE A 599 21.00 -5.02 -16.48
CA PHE A 599 19.57 -4.86 -16.22
C PHE A 599 19.35 -3.77 -15.16
N GLY A 600 19.59 -2.52 -15.57
CA GLY A 600 19.50 -1.36 -14.68
C GLY A 600 18.06 -0.95 -14.35
N GLY A 601 17.90 -0.10 -13.34
CA GLY A 601 16.65 0.59 -13.00
C GLY A 601 16.40 0.65 -11.49
N TYR A 602 15.14 0.64 -11.06
CA TYR A 602 14.79 0.65 -9.64
C TYR A 602 13.62 -0.29 -9.33
N GLY A 603 13.33 -0.52 -8.04
CA GLY A 603 12.24 -1.40 -7.60
C GLY A 603 12.61 -2.89 -7.57
N PRO A 604 11.63 -3.79 -7.37
CA PRO A 604 11.85 -5.23 -7.37
C PRO A 604 12.30 -5.77 -8.74
N VAL A 605 12.93 -6.95 -8.72
CA VAL A 605 13.29 -7.73 -9.91
C VAL A 605 12.64 -9.10 -9.77
N THR A 606 11.80 -9.47 -10.73
CA THR A 606 11.22 -10.82 -10.81
C THR A 606 12.03 -11.63 -11.82
N ALA A 607 12.30 -12.89 -11.49
CA ALA A 607 13.00 -13.83 -12.37
C ALA A 607 12.10 -15.04 -12.65
N ALA A 608 12.12 -15.54 -13.88
CA ALA A 608 11.43 -16.76 -14.27
C ALA A 608 12.30 -17.58 -15.25
N ALA A 609 12.15 -18.90 -15.22
CA ALA A 609 12.82 -19.80 -16.14
C ALA A 609 12.16 -19.74 -17.52
N ALA A 610 12.97 -19.79 -18.58
CA ALA A 610 12.53 -20.02 -19.94
C ALA A 610 13.58 -20.89 -20.68
N PRO A 611 13.22 -21.60 -21.77
CA PRO A 611 14.13 -22.49 -22.48
C PRO A 611 15.45 -21.84 -22.94
N GLY A 612 15.44 -20.55 -23.26
CA GLY A 612 16.64 -19.81 -23.68
C GLY A 612 17.49 -19.24 -22.53
N GLY A 613 17.04 -19.36 -21.27
CA GLY A 613 17.68 -18.75 -20.11
C GLY A 613 16.71 -17.88 -19.29
N PRO A 614 17.21 -17.19 -18.24
CA PRO A 614 16.37 -16.41 -17.32
C PRO A 614 15.66 -15.26 -18.03
N VAL A 615 14.38 -15.10 -17.71
CA VAL A 615 13.60 -13.90 -18.03
C VAL A 615 13.55 -13.01 -16.79
N LEU A 616 13.95 -11.75 -16.93
CA LEU A 616 13.94 -10.77 -15.84
C LEU A 616 12.91 -9.66 -16.13
N LEU A 617 12.09 -9.34 -15.14
CA LEU A 617 11.14 -8.24 -15.15
C LEU A 617 11.57 -7.19 -14.12
N GLY A 618 11.48 -5.91 -14.48
CA GLY A 618 11.74 -4.79 -13.58
C GLY A 618 11.29 -3.47 -14.18
N ARG A 619 11.68 -2.35 -13.55
CA ARG A 619 11.45 -1.00 -14.07
C ARG A 619 12.72 -0.36 -14.60
N THR A 620 12.61 0.54 -15.58
CA THR A 620 13.66 1.50 -15.95
C THR A 620 13.73 2.63 -14.91
N PRO A 621 14.77 3.50 -14.92
CA PRO A 621 14.79 4.69 -14.07
C PRO A 621 13.57 5.60 -14.25
N GLU A 622 12.97 5.64 -15.44
CA GLU A 622 11.79 6.44 -15.78
C GLU A 622 10.46 5.77 -15.39
N GLY A 623 10.50 4.66 -14.64
CA GLY A 623 9.29 3.98 -14.17
C GLY A 623 8.66 3.00 -15.17
N ARG A 624 9.19 2.91 -16.40
CA ARG A 624 8.62 2.03 -17.43
C ARG A 624 8.94 0.57 -17.15
N ILE A 625 8.00 -0.30 -17.49
CA ILE A 625 8.20 -1.75 -17.39
C ILE A 625 9.23 -2.20 -18.42
N ARG A 626 10.23 -2.97 -17.97
CA ARG A 626 11.28 -3.55 -18.79
C ARG A 626 11.34 -5.06 -18.58
N LEU A 627 11.53 -5.78 -19.69
CA LEU A 627 11.80 -7.20 -19.69
C LEU A 627 13.17 -7.48 -20.31
N ARG A 628 13.91 -8.44 -19.78
CA ARG A 628 15.09 -9.02 -20.39
C ARG A 628 14.88 -10.51 -20.61
N THR A 629 15.19 -10.99 -21.80
CA THR A 629 15.22 -12.40 -22.19
C THR A 629 16.61 -12.74 -22.73
N ALA A 630 16.83 -14.00 -23.09
CA ALA A 630 18.04 -14.42 -23.81
C ALA A 630 18.23 -13.69 -25.16
N GLY A 631 17.13 -13.34 -25.83
CA GLY A 631 17.15 -12.67 -27.13
C GLY A 631 17.35 -11.14 -27.07
N GLY A 632 17.31 -10.53 -25.88
CA GLY A 632 17.48 -9.08 -25.72
C GLY A 632 16.62 -8.47 -24.62
N SER A 633 16.59 -7.15 -24.56
CA SER A 633 15.75 -6.39 -23.61
C SER A 633 14.73 -5.54 -24.35
N ALA A 634 13.52 -5.45 -23.79
CA ALA A 634 12.42 -4.65 -24.31
C ALA A 634 11.86 -3.74 -23.20
N VAL A 635 11.34 -2.58 -23.57
CA VAL A 635 10.70 -1.64 -22.65
C VAL A 635 9.29 -1.37 -23.14
N ARG A 636 8.30 -1.54 -22.27
CA ARG A 636 6.90 -1.24 -22.59
C ARG A 636 6.74 0.27 -22.76
N SER A 637 6.49 0.71 -24.00
CA SER A 637 6.42 2.12 -24.38
C SER A 637 5.00 2.65 -24.57
N ARG A 638 3.99 1.77 -24.59
CA ARG A 638 2.59 2.10 -24.86
C ARG A 638 1.65 1.56 -23.80
N GLY A 639 0.44 2.13 -23.74
CA GLY A 639 -0.61 1.75 -22.80
C GLY A 639 -0.54 2.53 -21.48
N PRO A 640 -1.43 2.22 -20.52
CA PRO A 640 -1.49 2.93 -19.25
C PRO A 640 -0.18 2.75 -18.46
N VAL A 641 0.15 3.76 -17.64
CA VAL A 641 1.25 3.65 -16.67
C VAL A 641 0.99 2.50 -15.71
N ALA A 642 2.04 1.74 -15.44
CA ALA A 642 1.95 0.56 -14.60
C ALA A 642 1.98 0.95 -13.12
N LEU A 643 0.96 0.53 -12.36
CA LEU A 643 1.04 0.50 -10.91
C LEU A 643 2.19 -0.42 -10.45
N ASP A 644 2.57 -0.32 -9.17
CA ASP A 644 3.50 -1.26 -8.54
C ASP A 644 3.05 -2.73 -8.72
N GLY A 645 3.99 -3.67 -8.57
CA GLY A 645 3.62 -5.09 -8.58
C GLY A 645 3.19 -5.70 -9.92
N ALA A 646 3.86 -5.37 -11.03
CA ALA A 646 3.67 -6.12 -12.29
C ALA A 646 4.12 -7.58 -12.12
N ALA A 647 3.37 -8.51 -12.72
CA ALA A 647 3.61 -9.95 -12.66
C ALA A 647 4.23 -10.47 -13.96
N LEU A 648 5.17 -11.41 -13.83
CA LEU A 648 5.76 -12.13 -14.95
C LEU A 648 5.16 -13.54 -15.01
N HIS A 649 4.65 -13.91 -16.17
CA HIS A 649 4.22 -15.27 -16.48
C HIS A 649 5.00 -15.78 -17.69
N VAL A 650 5.56 -16.99 -17.62
CA VAL A 650 6.20 -17.64 -18.76
C VAL A 650 5.36 -18.86 -19.12
N GLY A 651 4.81 -18.87 -20.32
CA GLY A 651 3.99 -19.97 -20.82
C GLY A 651 4.81 -21.23 -21.12
N ALA A 652 4.14 -22.34 -21.41
CA ALA A 652 4.78 -23.60 -21.80
C ALA A 652 5.59 -23.49 -23.11
N ASP A 653 5.25 -22.52 -23.96
CA ASP A 653 6.00 -22.17 -25.17
C ASP A 653 7.29 -21.38 -24.88
N GLY A 654 7.57 -21.09 -23.61
CA GLY A 654 8.71 -20.30 -23.16
C GLY A 654 8.57 -18.80 -23.41
N ARG A 655 7.39 -18.32 -23.89
CA ARG A 655 7.18 -16.91 -24.19
C ARG A 655 6.72 -16.16 -22.94
N PRO A 656 7.37 -15.04 -22.59
CA PRO A 656 6.97 -14.25 -21.43
C PRO A 656 5.77 -13.35 -21.75
N VAL A 657 4.87 -13.27 -20.78
CA VAL A 657 3.79 -12.29 -20.71
C VAL A 657 3.93 -11.53 -19.40
N VAL A 658 3.90 -10.20 -19.48
CA VAL A 658 3.84 -9.33 -18.31
C VAL A 658 2.40 -8.87 -18.13
N VAL A 659 1.86 -9.04 -16.93
CA VAL A 659 0.53 -8.53 -16.57
C VAL A 659 0.69 -7.52 -15.46
N GLY A 660 0.02 -6.38 -15.57
CA GLY A 660 -0.02 -5.37 -14.51
C GLY A 660 -1.32 -4.59 -14.54
N PHE A 661 -1.43 -3.59 -13.67
CA PHE A 661 -2.60 -2.73 -13.59
C PHE A 661 -2.24 -1.31 -14.03
N GLY A 662 -3.18 -0.64 -14.70
CA GLY A 662 -3.09 0.77 -15.06
C GLY A 662 -3.55 1.69 -13.92
N THR A 663 -3.36 3.00 -14.08
CA THR A 663 -3.98 4.01 -13.22
C THR A 663 -5.51 4.06 -13.36
N ASP A 664 -6.08 3.37 -14.33
CA ASP A 664 -7.51 3.07 -14.49
C ASP A 664 -7.98 1.86 -13.66
N ALA A 665 -7.08 1.23 -12.90
CA ALA A 665 -7.27 -0.03 -12.16
C ALA A 665 -7.71 -1.22 -13.03
N ALA A 666 -7.50 -1.14 -14.35
CA ALA A 666 -7.74 -2.25 -15.26
C ALA A 666 -6.46 -3.07 -15.48
N PRO A 667 -6.56 -4.40 -15.63
CA PRO A 667 -5.43 -5.22 -16.00
C PRO A 667 -5.05 -4.97 -17.46
N TRP A 668 -3.74 -4.96 -17.74
CA TRP A 668 -3.19 -5.00 -19.08
C TRP A 668 -2.21 -6.17 -19.20
N ALA A 669 -2.07 -6.71 -20.40
CA ALA A 669 -1.04 -7.71 -20.72
C ALA A 669 -0.09 -7.17 -21.79
N TRP A 670 1.21 -7.41 -21.62
CA TRP A 670 2.24 -7.07 -22.59
C TRP A 670 3.07 -8.30 -22.93
N ARG A 671 3.13 -8.60 -24.22
CA ARG A 671 3.96 -9.66 -24.81
C ARG A 671 5.02 -8.97 -25.66
N PRO A 672 6.28 -8.92 -25.20
CA PRO A 672 7.33 -8.21 -25.94
C PRO A 672 7.47 -8.77 -27.34
N ARG A 673 7.45 -7.89 -28.35
CA ARG A 673 7.77 -8.25 -29.73
C ARG A 673 9.23 -7.89 -30.03
N THR A 674 9.82 -8.51 -31.04
CA THR A 674 11.17 -8.19 -31.54
C THR A 674 11.33 -6.70 -31.89
N GLU A 675 10.25 -6.03 -32.29
CA GLU A 675 10.21 -4.60 -32.64
C GLU A 675 10.20 -3.64 -31.43
N ASP A 676 9.94 -4.13 -30.21
CA ASP A 676 10.00 -3.29 -28.98
C ASP A 676 11.46 -2.99 -28.56
N GLY A 677 12.44 -3.46 -29.33
CA GLY A 677 13.86 -3.28 -29.10
C GLY A 677 14.47 -2.20 -29.98
N THR A 678 14.42 -0.94 -29.54
CA THR A 678 15.48 0.07 -29.73
C THR A 678 15.11 1.34 -28.96
N ALA A 679 15.49 1.41 -27.68
CA ALA A 679 15.75 2.70 -27.06
C ALA A 679 17.27 2.87 -27.11
N SER A 680 17.73 3.65 -28.10
CA SER A 680 19.11 4.06 -28.24
C SER A 680 19.60 4.70 -26.94
N THR A 681 20.70 4.18 -26.41
CA THR A 681 21.55 4.87 -25.44
C THR A 681 21.83 6.28 -25.96
N PRO A 682 21.65 7.37 -25.19
CA PRO A 682 22.34 8.61 -25.53
C PRO A 682 23.84 8.33 -25.40
N ALA A 683 24.59 8.57 -26.47
CA ALA A 683 26.06 8.60 -26.45
C ALA A 683 26.52 9.81 -25.59
N PRO A 684 27.78 9.80 -25.13
CA PRO A 684 28.22 10.28 -23.81
C PRO A 684 27.94 11.74 -23.49
#